data_AF-A0A954IRB3-F1
#
_entry.id   AF-A0A954IRB3-F1
#
_cell.length_a   1.000
_cell.length_b   1.000
_cell.length_c   1.000
_cell.angle_alpha   90.00
_cell.angle_beta   90.00
_cell.angle_gamma   90.00
#
_symmetry.space_group_name_H-M   'P 1'
#
loop_
_entity.id
_entity.type
_entity.pdbx_description
1 polymer ?
#
loop_
_entity_poly.entity_id
_entity_poly.type
_entity_poly.pdbx_seq_one_letter_code
_entity_poly.pdbx_strand_id
1 'polypeptide(L)'
;MLLTHWLKNLFRYSNSQSQARQRHKVRTKRLGAHWLIQAEILEDRTLLSNYTVDLLTDEIDGDTSSGDLSLREAVQLANSDGVDSTIVLAAGTYELTITGALEDGNQTGDLDALADGALTVIGAGVGQTIITAGGSNGIRDRVFDLRTRTTFDGVTVSGGYVGSEIGTFSDQGGGGIRHFPSGAANSLKILNSEITGNFANRSGGGVYLALVDSAAATVESFPTLEIANSVISYNNSYYAGGVQATALTATNSEFHHNIAGLEGGAVRARIVNLKESSFHHNRSDHVGSALALLFIGDSRIEGVTIRENSSPNNTIYSGKSHSWTNFLNTTIVGNTGGVFYASGSFANNWTPNRTDFRNTTIAGNSGYGIYLQDNATGIFRNTILAGNAGDVYFQSNPLNAEYSLVGSAGSPSGVQHGVNGNIVGNNGSGVLDPTTIFRDVNEDGLINAADLADNGGPTLTLALADGSPAIDAGNTTGLTTDQRGEGFPRLVGDGVDMGAIEYDAVVDPTFYWDGNTDGDGDGVSWDDPLNWARDLLPGTDADVVIAGEFAGQTIIHSTGDTNLHSLQSAANLTISGGVFLIATDSNIDGTLTFSDGERAGIGVLTVNSLVWSGGTLVAGEVVVQTLLSIEGVNPKTLANSTLTLAATAVGTWTGTGRISPGGVGQSAVFNNHGTFDIQSDADLSTFSGTVTINNTGIFRKSGGDLTTLDAVFNNSGIVDVQSNILRLDSSYTQTDGETIVAVGATLRSNETLEFPGGSLLGAGTIEADVANSGAVVIPSMMTIDGNYTQNDGGRLVIGIEDGPKGVDADQLVVTGDVHLNDAILDLSAVVANPPGTPFVILDNLGTNAIDGQFRTEDGQLLAEGSVVVFDDLAFEIVYSGGTGNDVAITLI
;
A
#
# COMPACT_ATOMS: atom_id res chain seq x y z
N MET A 1 -46.43 12.31 50.20
CA MET A 1 -47.20 13.10 51.19
C MET A 1 -46.47 14.44 51.35
N LEU A 2 -47.01 15.51 50.70
CA LEU A 2 -46.76 16.97 50.90
C LEU A 2 -45.30 17.48 50.91
N LEU A 3 -44.83 18.38 50.02
CA LEU A 3 -45.30 19.76 49.85
C LEU A 3 -44.78 20.40 48.51
N THR A 4 -45.73 20.83 47.65
CA THR A 4 -45.81 22.06 46.77
C THR A 4 -44.60 22.62 45.98
N HIS A 5 -44.63 22.73 44.64
CA HIS A 5 -45.32 23.72 43.75
C HIS A 5 -44.92 25.21 43.92
N TRP A 6 -43.97 25.75 43.13
CA TRP A 6 -44.07 27.02 42.38
C TRP A 6 -42.73 27.41 41.71
N LEU A 7 -42.66 27.39 40.37
CA LEU A 7 -41.84 28.30 39.54
C LEU A 7 -42.26 28.13 38.06
N LYS A 8 -43.49 28.57 37.76
CA LYS A 8 -43.88 28.99 36.41
C LYS A 8 -43.91 30.51 36.40
N ASN A 9 -43.42 31.07 35.30
CA ASN A 9 -43.51 32.47 34.86
C ASN A 9 -42.42 33.41 35.36
N LEU A 10 -41.39 33.60 34.53
CA LEU A 10 -41.01 34.93 34.06
C LEU A 10 -40.14 34.75 32.81
N PHE A 11 -40.64 35.11 31.63
CA PHE A 11 -39.91 35.81 30.57
C PHE A 11 -40.84 35.99 29.36
N ARG A 12 -41.43 37.18 29.26
CA ARG A 12 -42.02 37.73 28.04
C ARG A 12 -41.42 39.11 27.81
N TYR A 13 -40.83 39.28 26.61
CA TYR A 13 -40.76 40.49 25.78
C TYR A 13 -40.44 41.87 26.40
N SER A 14 -39.40 42.55 25.91
CA SER A 14 -39.55 43.60 24.87
C SER A 14 -38.25 44.38 24.56
N ASN A 15 -38.15 44.79 23.30
CA ASN A 15 -37.20 45.74 22.69
C ASN A 15 -37.11 47.10 23.41
N SER A 16 -35.95 47.75 23.37
CA SER A 16 -35.78 49.08 22.75
C SER A 16 -34.33 49.59 22.78
N GLN A 17 -34.04 50.44 21.80
CA GLN A 17 -32.76 51.08 21.48
C GLN A 17 -32.21 52.02 22.56
N SER A 18 -30.90 52.28 22.55
CA SER A 18 -30.33 53.62 22.23
C SER A 18 -28.84 53.75 22.61
N GLN A 19 -28.24 54.78 22.02
CA GLN A 19 -26.82 55.02 21.76
C GLN A 19 -25.96 55.48 22.95
N ALA A 20 -24.64 55.26 22.77
CA ALA A 20 -23.52 56.15 23.08
C ALA A 20 -23.19 56.50 24.55
N ARG A 21 -21.97 56.12 24.99
CA ARG A 21 -20.81 57.04 25.09
C ARG A 21 -19.63 56.36 25.79
N GLN A 22 -18.47 56.48 25.15
CA GLN A 22 -17.15 56.23 25.73
C GLN A 22 -16.91 57.08 26.99
N ARG A 23 -16.19 56.52 27.97
CA ARG A 23 -15.11 57.23 28.68
C ARG A 23 -14.19 56.25 29.44
N HIS A 24 -12.95 56.19 28.97
CA HIS A 24 -11.78 55.69 29.68
C HIS A 24 -11.61 56.33 31.05
N LYS A 25 -11.26 55.52 32.06
CA LYS A 25 -10.41 55.92 33.18
C LYS A 25 -9.71 54.70 33.78
N VAL A 26 -8.44 54.54 33.42
CA VAL A 26 -7.47 53.70 34.13
C VAL A 26 -7.08 54.40 35.43
N ARG A 27 -7.17 53.72 36.57
CA ARG A 27 -6.28 53.96 37.71
C ARG A 27 -6.14 52.72 38.60
N THR A 28 -4.89 52.28 38.66
CA THR A 28 -4.24 51.27 39.50
C THR A 28 -4.53 51.38 41.00
N LYS A 29 -4.63 50.22 41.69
CA LYS A 29 -4.12 49.98 43.05
C LYS A 29 -4.12 48.49 43.43
N ARG A 30 -2.93 47.88 43.53
CA ARG A 30 -2.55 46.79 44.48
C ARG A 30 -2.56 47.42 45.91
N LEU A 31 -2.82 46.78 47.04
CA LEU A 31 -2.89 45.38 47.52
C LEU A 31 -3.71 45.40 48.83
N GLY A 32 -4.37 44.29 49.17
CA GLY A 32 -5.00 44.07 50.48
C GLY A 32 -5.52 42.64 50.59
N ALA A 33 -4.63 41.71 50.86
CA ALA A 33 -4.93 40.29 51.00
C ALA A 33 -5.75 40.03 52.29
N HIS A 34 -7.03 39.74 52.11
CA HIS A 34 -7.85 39.04 53.10
C HIS A 34 -8.14 37.66 52.52
N TRP A 35 -7.61 36.63 53.18
CA TRP A 35 -7.86 35.22 52.84
C TRP A 35 -9.30 34.88 53.21
N LEU A 36 -10.22 35.07 52.27
CA LEU A 36 -11.51 34.40 52.25
C LEU A 36 -11.29 33.06 51.56
N ILE A 37 -11.50 31.96 52.27
CA ILE A 37 -11.65 30.64 51.66
C ILE A 37 -12.92 30.72 50.80
N GLN A 38 -12.75 31.04 49.51
CA GLN A 38 -13.73 30.64 48.51
C GLN A 38 -13.56 29.14 48.37
N ALA A 39 -14.57 28.38 48.79
CA ALA A 39 -14.79 27.09 48.18
C ALA A 39 -15.04 27.35 46.70
N GLU A 40 -14.01 27.16 45.87
CA GLU A 40 -14.23 26.97 44.45
C GLU A 40 -15.17 25.78 44.32
N ILE A 41 -16.25 25.97 43.56
CA ILE A 41 -16.99 24.84 43.02
C ILE A 41 -15.95 24.09 42.19
N LEU A 42 -15.55 22.90 42.67
CA LEU A 42 -14.75 21.96 41.89
C LEU A 42 -15.36 21.92 40.49
N GLU A 43 -14.53 22.21 39.50
CA GLU A 43 -14.83 22.06 38.08
C GLU A 43 -15.65 20.77 37.89
N ASP A 44 -16.69 20.85 37.06
CA ASP A 44 -17.50 19.69 36.70
C ASP A 44 -16.58 18.68 35.99
N ARG A 45 -16.00 17.77 36.77
CA ARG A 45 -15.26 16.62 36.26
C ARG A 45 -16.31 15.65 35.76
N THR A 46 -16.83 15.91 34.57
CA THR A 46 -17.58 14.91 33.81
C THR A 46 -16.65 13.69 33.68
N LEU A 47 -16.97 12.62 34.41
CA LEU A 47 -16.24 11.36 34.32
C LEU A 47 -16.45 10.84 32.90
N LEU A 48 -15.38 10.79 32.12
CA LEU A 48 -15.37 10.13 30.81
C LEU A 48 -15.50 8.62 31.04
N SER A 49 -16.48 8.00 30.39
CA SER A 49 -16.56 6.54 30.31
C SER A 49 -15.70 6.04 29.16
N ASN A 50 -14.98 4.93 29.36
CA ASN A 50 -14.17 4.30 28.33
C ASN A 50 -14.51 2.81 28.24
N TYR A 51 -14.91 2.36 27.07
CA TYR A 51 -15.32 0.99 26.76
C TYR A 51 -14.37 0.42 25.70
N THR A 52 -13.66 -0.65 26.04
CA THR A 52 -12.80 -1.36 25.07
C THR A 52 -13.52 -2.61 24.62
N VAL A 53 -13.93 -2.63 23.36
CA VAL A 53 -14.64 -3.77 22.76
C VAL A 53 -13.63 -4.89 22.52
N ASP A 54 -13.88 -6.05 23.11
CA ASP A 54 -13.02 -7.23 23.02
C ASP A 54 -13.70 -8.44 22.37
N LEU A 55 -14.95 -8.25 21.90
CA LEU A 55 -15.70 -9.23 21.12
C LEU A 55 -16.14 -8.67 19.76
N LEU A 56 -15.87 -9.43 18.69
CA LEU A 56 -16.27 -9.07 17.32
C LEU A 56 -17.72 -9.43 16.98
N THR A 57 -18.29 -10.40 17.71
CA THR A 57 -19.67 -10.85 17.52
C THR A 57 -20.64 -9.74 17.87
N ASP A 58 -21.64 -9.53 17.01
CA ASP A 58 -22.78 -8.66 17.32
C ASP A 58 -23.79 -9.40 18.21
N GLU A 59 -23.75 -9.13 19.51
CA GLU A 59 -24.69 -9.68 20.49
C GLU A 59 -25.18 -8.67 21.53
N ILE A 60 -26.07 -9.13 22.41
CA ILE A 60 -26.75 -8.34 23.43
C ILE A 60 -27.25 -9.27 24.55
N ASP A 61 -26.34 -10.08 25.09
CA ASP A 61 -26.69 -11.05 26.12
C ASP A 61 -26.56 -10.47 27.54
N GLY A 62 -25.91 -9.31 27.65
CA GLY A 62 -25.71 -8.56 28.88
C GLY A 62 -24.47 -8.99 29.68
N ASP A 63 -23.67 -9.92 29.17
CA ASP A 63 -22.33 -10.19 29.67
C ASP A 63 -21.37 -9.16 29.08
N THR A 64 -20.82 -8.32 29.93
CA THR A 64 -19.86 -7.27 29.55
C THR A 64 -18.53 -7.48 30.27
N SER A 65 -18.28 -8.73 30.68
CA SER A 65 -17.01 -9.13 31.28
C SER A 65 -15.91 -9.18 30.22
N SER A 66 -14.66 -9.22 30.66
CA SER A 66 -13.52 -9.19 29.73
C SER A 66 -13.53 -10.42 28.81
N GLY A 67 -13.50 -10.17 27.52
CA GLY A 67 -13.61 -11.14 26.43
C GLY A 67 -15.01 -11.24 25.82
N ASP A 68 -15.99 -10.51 26.34
CA ASP A 68 -17.41 -10.63 25.97
C ASP A 68 -18.06 -9.28 25.59
N LEU A 69 -17.36 -8.15 25.70
CA LEU A 69 -17.98 -6.86 25.40
C LEU A 69 -18.06 -6.66 23.87
N SER A 70 -19.26 -6.81 23.32
CA SER A 70 -19.56 -6.51 21.91
C SER A 70 -19.67 -5.00 21.63
N LEU A 71 -19.58 -4.60 20.37
CA LEU A 71 -19.79 -3.21 19.94
C LEU A 71 -21.20 -2.72 20.29
N ARG A 72 -22.22 -3.56 20.10
CA ARG A 72 -23.61 -3.19 20.40
C ARG A 72 -23.80 -2.91 21.88
N GLU A 73 -23.27 -3.77 22.75
CA GLU A 73 -23.32 -3.58 24.20
C GLU A 73 -22.52 -2.37 24.66
N ALA A 74 -21.36 -2.09 24.06
CA ALA A 74 -20.62 -0.87 24.35
C ALA A 74 -21.44 0.40 24.05
N VAL A 75 -22.18 0.42 22.94
CA VAL A 75 -23.12 1.50 22.63
C VAL A 75 -24.29 1.55 23.64
N GLN A 76 -24.81 0.41 24.10
CA GLN A 76 -25.84 0.38 25.15
C GLN A 76 -25.36 0.93 26.49
N LEU A 77 -24.12 0.62 26.87
CA LEU A 77 -23.49 1.15 28.08
C LEU A 77 -23.34 2.67 27.99
N ALA A 78 -22.83 3.18 26.87
CA ALA A 78 -22.73 4.62 26.59
C ALA A 78 -24.11 5.31 26.59
N ASN A 79 -25.15 4.64 26.10
CA ASN A 79 -26.52 5.16 26.16
C ASN A 79 -27.06 5.26 27.60
N SER A 80 -26.59 4.40 28.49
CA SER A 80 -27.14 4.24 29.84
C SER A 80 -26.50 5.19 30.87
N ASP A 81 -25.25 5.61 30.66
CA ASP A 81 -24.54 6.47 31.61
C ASP A 81 -24.82 7.97 31.43
N GLY A 82 -25.20 8.39 30.22
CA GLY A 82 -25.54 9.78 29.89
C GLY A 82 -24.37 10.76 29.97
N VAL A 83 -23.12 10.27 29.97
CA VAL A 83 -21.90 11.09 30.02
C VAL A 83 -21.09 10.95 28.73
N ASP A 84 -20.06 11.79 28.58
CA ASP A 84 -19.14 11.66 27.45
C ASP A 84 -18.44 10.29 27.50
N SER A 85 -18.54 9.55 26.40
CA SER A 85 -18.12 8.15 26.29
C SER A 85 -17.15 7.96 25.14
N THR A 86 -16.13 7.13 25.36
CA THR A 86 -15.20 6.65 24.34
C THR A 86 -15.36 5.14 24.18
N ILE A 87 -15.54 4.67 22.94
CA ILE A 87 -15.52 3.27 22.55
C ILE A 87 -14.25 3.03 21.74
N VAL A 88 -13.42 2.10 22.19
CA VAL A 88 -12.16 1.72 21.52
C VAL A 88 -12.33 0.34 20.90
N LEU A 89 -12.01 0.25 19.61
CA LEU A 89 -12.13 -0.96 18.79
C LEU A 89 -10.74 -1.43 18.36
N ALA A 90 -10.50 -2.73 18.49
CA ALA A 90 -9.33 -3.37 17.91
C ALA A 90 -9.49 -3.53 16.39
N ALA A 91 -8.42 -3.95 15.72
CA ALA A 91 -8.51 -4.40 14.34
C ALA A 91 -9.43 -5.64 14.26
N GLY A 92 -10.33 -5.66 13.29
CA GLY A 92 -11.34 -6.69 13.11
C GLY A 92 -12.55 -6.20 12.34
N THR A 93 -13.40 -7.15 11.94
CA THR A 93 -14.70 -6.86 11.30
C THR A 93 -15.81 -7.07 12.31
N TYR A 94 -16.47 -5.98 12.68
CA TYR A 94 -17.67 -5.91 13.50
C TYR A 94 -18.89 -5.94 12.57
N GLU A 95 -19.30 -7.15 12.21
CA GLU A 95 -20.49 -7.38 11.38
C GLU A 95 -21.75 -7.36 12.25
N LEU A 96 -22.66 -6.44 11.96
CA LEU A 96 -23.99 -6.41 12.57
C LEU A 96 -24.80 -7.58 12.01
N THR A 97 -25.28 -8.46 12.89
CA THR A 97 -25.99 -9.69 12.51
C THR A 97 -27.41 -9.76 13.06
N ILE A 98 -27.72 -8.96 14.10
CA ILE A 98 -29.06 -8.93 14.68
C ILE A 98 -29.99 -8.15 13.76
N THR A 99 -30.82 -8.86 12.98
CA THR A 99 -31.76 -8.23 12.04
C THR A 99 -32.95 -7.58 12.74
N GLY A 100 -33.37 -6.40 12.29
CA GLY A 100 -34.60 -5.76 12.73
C GLY A 100 -34.58 -4.27 12.37
N ALA A 101 -35.27 -3.90 11.29
CA ALA A 101 -35.29 -2.51 10.85
C ALA A 101 -36.30 -1.66 11.62
N LEU A 102 -36.06 -0.34 11.70
CA LEU A 102 -36.93 0.63 12.39
C LEU A 102 -37.05 0.41 13.91
N GLU A 103 -36.02 -0.20 14.49
CA GLU A 103 -35.79 -0.14 15.91
C GLU A 103 -34.96 1.14 16.19
N ASP A 104 -35.19 1.79 17.33
CA ASP A 104 -34.61 3.11 17.67
C ASP A 104 -33.97 3.07 19.08
N GLY A 105 -33.60 1.88 19.54
CA GLY A 105 -33.26 1.56 20.93
C GLY A 105 -32.01 0.68 21.07
N ASN A 106 -31.25 0.51 20.00
CA ASN A 106 -30.03 -0.29 19.92
C ASN A 106 -30.22 -1.76 20.36
N GLN A 107 -31.38 -2.35 20.08
CA GLN A 107 -31.69 -3.77 20.34
C GLN A 107 -31.53 -4.63 19.09
N THR A 108 -31.84 -4.10 17.91
CA THR A 108 -31.76 -4.83 16.63
C THR A 108 -31.44 -3.86 15.51
N GLY A 109 -30.90 -4.36 14.39
CA GLY A 109 -30.61 -3.54 13.23
C GLY A 109 -29.35 -2.72 13.44
N ASP A 110 -29.47 -1.42 13.17
CA ASP A 110 -28.38 -0.46 13.31
C ASP A 110 -27.96 -0.24 14.77
N LEU A 111 -26.90 0.55 14.95
CA LEU A 111 -26.41 0.97 16.26
C LEU A 111 -26.97 2.36 16.59
N ASP A 112 -27.86 2.44 17.58
CA ASP A 112 -28.44 3.71 18.02
C ASP A 112 -27.63 4.35 19.15
N ALA A 113 -27.05 5.53 18.90
CA ALA A 113 -26.42 6.36 19.94
C ALA A 113 -27.38 7.47 20.40
N LEU A 114 -27.91 7.33 21.61
CA LEU A 114 -29.09 8.04 22.12
C LEU A 114 -28.81 8.97 23.31
N ALA A 115 -27.69 8.81 24.01
CA ALA A 115 -27.36 9.58 25.20
C ALA A 115 -27.21 11.09 24.94
N ASP A 116 -27.36 11.91 25.98
CA ASP A 116 -27.08 13.35 25.91
C ASP A 116 -25.56 13.67 25.86
N GLY A 117 -24.72 12.76 26.37
CA GLY A 117 -23.25 12.87 26.37
C GLY A 117 -22.64 12.54 25.00
N ALA A 118 -21.48 13.12 24.70
CA ALA A 118 -20.80 12.92 23.42
C ALA A 118 -20.22 11.51 23.29
N LEU A 119 -20.31 10.93 22.09
CA LEU A 119 -19.73 9.62 21.79
C LEU A 119 -18.49 9.77 20.91
N THR A 120 -17.39 9.12 21.29
CA THR A 120 -16.19 8.98 20.46
C THR A 120 -15.96 7.50 20.17
N VAL A 121 -15.83 7.12 18.90
CA VAL A 121 -15.51 5.76 18.46
C VAL A 121 -14.14 5.78 17.80
N ILE A 122 -13.19 5.04 18.36
CA ILE A 122 -11.79 4.98 17.90
C ILE A 122 -11.50 3.57 17.41
N GLY A 123 -11.07 3.43 16.16
CA GLY A 123 -10.58 2.18 15.60
C GLY A 123 -9.06 2.15 15.43
N ALA A 124 -8.54 1.00 14.99
CA ALA A 124 -7.13 0.80 14.71
C ALA A 124 -6.67 1.43 13.38
N GLY A 125 -7.61 1.89 12.53
CA GLY A 125 -7.34 2.48 11.23
C GLY A 125 -8.33 2.01 10.15
N VAL A 126 -8.39 2.77 9.05
CA VAL A 126 -9.16 2.42 7.84
C VAL A 126 -8.73 1.04 7.33
N GLY A 127 -9.70 0.19 6.97
CA GLY A 127 -9.47 -1.19 6.51
C GLY A 127 -9.06 -2.17 7.61
N GLN A 128 -8.61 -1.69 8.77
CA GLN A 128 -8.26 -2.53 9.93
C GLN A 128 -9.46 -2.72 10.85
N THR A 129 -10.18 -1.64 11.18
CA THR A 129 -11.42 -1.70 11.96
C THR A 129 -12.60 -1.45 11.03
N ILE A 130 -13.35 -2.51 10.72
CA ILE A 130 -14.49 -2.45 9.80
C ILE A 130 -15.79 -2.68 10.58
N ILE A 131 -16.71 -1.74 10.52
CA ILE A 131 -18.06 -1.85 11.08
C ILE A 131 -19.03 -1.95 9.91
N THR A 132 -19.73 -3.08 9.80
CA THR A 132 -20.52 -3.38 8.60
C THR A 132 -21.90 -3.92 8.88
N ALA A 133 -22.88 -3.52 8.06
CA ALA A 133 -24.26 -4.00 8.10
C ALA A 133 -24.59 -5.06 7.03
N GLY A 134 -23.58 -5.56 6.28
CA GLY A 134 -23.71 -6.69 5.35
C GLY A 134 -24.43 -6.40 4.03
N GLY A 135 -24.75 -5.14 3.73
CA GLY A 135 -25.36 -4.70 2.49
C GLY A 135 -26.82 -5.14 2.35
N SER A 136 -27.27 -5.35 1.11
CA SER A 136 -28.65 -5.76 0.82
C SER A 136 -29.02 -7.15 1.37
N ASN A 137 -28.02 -7.97 1.72
CA ASN A 137 -28.19 -9.32 2.27
C ASN A 137 -27.97 -9.38 3.80
N GLY A 138 -27.50 -8.31 4.42
CA GLY A 138 -27.25 -8.25 5.86
C GLY A 138 -28.50 -7.84 6.64
N ILE A 139 -28.34 -6.96 7.63
CA ILE A 139 -29.44 -6.56 8.52
C ILE A 139 -30.54 -5.76 7.84
N ARG A 140 -30.26 -5.21 6.64
CA ARG A 140 -31.17 -4.32 5.88
C ARG A 140 -31.68 -3.15 6.73
N ASP A 141 -30.77 -2.54 7.47
CA ASP A 141 -30.91 -1.19 8.04
C ASP A 141 -29.58 -0.45 7.82
N ARG A 142 -29.41 0.69 8.48
CA ARG A 142 -28.19 1.50 8.48
C ARG A 142 -27.10 0.82 9.31
N VAL A 143 -25.93 1.45 9.38
CA VAL A 143 -24.92 1.04 10.37
C VAL A 143 -25.14 1.80 11.68
N PHE A 144 -25.36 3.12 11.61
CA PHE A 144 -25.57 3.97 12.79
C PHE A 144 -26.79 4.91 12.66
N ASP A 145 -27.57 5.03 13.74
CA ASP A 145 -28.45 6.17 14.00
C ASP A 145 -27.95 6.98 15.19
N LEU A 146 -27.80 8.29 15.01
CA LEU A 146 -27.20 9.16 16.00
C LEU A 146 -28.18 10.26 16.39
N ARG A 147 -28.35 10.44 17.70
CA ARG A 147 -29.03 11.62 18.30
C ARG A 147 -28.07 12.51 19.08
N THR A 148 -26.89 11.98 19.40
CA THR A 148 -25.82 12.66 20.13
C THR A 148 -24.73 13.21 19.21
N ARG A 149 -23.89 14.10 19.75
CA ARG A 149 -22.62 14.48 19.13
C ARG A 149 -21.73 13.25 19.05
N THR A 150 -21.23 12.95 17.86
CA THR A 150 -20.39 11.77 17.64
C THR A 150 -19.12 12.09 16.86
N THR A 151 -18.01 11.48 17.26
CA THR A 151 -16.75 11.47 16.52
C THR A 151 -16.39 10.03 16.17
N PHE A 152 -16.10 9.79 14.89
CA PHE A 152 -15.48 8.56 14.41
C PHE A 152 -14.03 8.87 14.04
N ASP A 153 -13.10 8.05 14.51
CA ASP A 153 -11.66 8.18 14.25
C ASP A 153 -11.06 6.80 13.92
N GLY A 154 -10.41 6.63 12.78
CA GLY A 154 -9.73 5.37 12.44
C GLY A 154 -10.65 4.17 12.14
N VAL A 155 -11.84 4.38 11.54
CA VAL A 155 -12.79 3.29 11.25
C VAL A 155 -13.25 3.26 9.79
N THR A 156 -13.64 2.07 9.31
CA THR A 156 -14.40 1.89 8.07
C THR A 156 -15.86 1.56 8.38
N VAL A 157 -16.81 2.38 7.91
CA VAL A 157 -18.25 2.15 8.03
C VAL A 157 -18.84 1.76 6.68
N SER A 158 -19.42 0.56 6.59
CA SER A 158 -19.84 0.00 5.31
C SER A 158 -21.10 -0.86 5.33
N GLY A 159 -21.62 -1.17 4.15
CA GLY A 159 -22.69 -2.15 3.98
C GLY A 159 -24.04 -1.74 4.57
N GLY A 160 -24.24 -0.49 4.98
CA GLY A 160 -25.55 0.01 5.35
C GLY A 160 -26.50 -0.02 4.16
N TYR A 161 -27.72 -0.53 4.35
CA TYR A 161 -28.70 -0.66 3.27
C TYR A 161 -30.11 -0.27 3.72
N VAL A 162 -30.54 0.92 3.28
CA VAL A 162 -31.89 1.45 3.53
C VAL A 162 -32.70 1.45 2.25
N GLY A 163 -33.51 0.42 2.05
CA GLY A 163 -34.39 0.32 0.89
C GLY A 163 -35.69 1.11 1.01
N SER A 164 -36.48 1.13 -0.08
CA SER A 164 -37.80 1.81 -0.15
C SER A 164 -38.84 1.24 0.81
N GLU A 165 -38.62 0.03 1.28
CA GLU A 165 -39.43 -0.74 2.20
C GLU A 165 -39.32 -0.25 3.65
N ILE A 166 -38.32 0.58 3.97
CA ILE A 166 -38.05 1.08 5.32
C ILE A 166 -38.78 2.40 5.57
N GLY A 167 -39.68 2.37 6.55
CA GLY A 167 -40.23 3.55 7.25
C GLY A 167 -40.94 4.59 6.39
N THR A 168 -40.89 5.83 6.87
CA THR A 168 -41.38 7.01 6.17
C THR A 168 -40.24 7.71 5.41
N PHE A 169 -40.56 8.72 4.60
CA PHE A 169 -39.56 9.46 3.83
C PHE A 169 -38.42 10.08 4.67
N SER A 170 -38.60 10.34 5.97
CA SER A 170 -37.52 10.82 6.85
C SER A 170 -36.52 9.73 7.21
N ASP A 171 -36.94 8.47 7.15
CA ASP A 171 -36.19 7.34 7.70
C ASP A 171 -35.26 6.71 6.63
N GLN A 172 -35.41 7.16 5.38
CA GLN A 172 -34.77 6.59 4.18
C GLN A 172 -33.43 7.22 3.80
N GLY A 173 -32.70 7.81 4.77
CA GLY A 173 -31.43 8.48 4.52
C GLY A 173 -30.30 8.04 5.45
N GLY A 174 -29.05 8.16 5.00
CA GLY A 174 -27.86 7.89 5.81
C GLY A 174 -27.54 6.42 5.93
N GLY A 175 -27.43 5.72 4.80
CA GLY A 175 -27.23 4.27 4.73
C GLY A 175 -26.12 3.81 5.67
N GLY A 176 -24.97 4.47 5.64
CA GLY A 176 -23.93 4.27 6.64
C GLY A 176 -24.32 4.90 7.98
N ILE A 177 -24.36 6.24 8.00
CA ILE A 177 -24.58 7.03 9.19
C ILE A 177 -25.75 7.99 8.99
N ARG A 178 -26.70 7.96 9.92
CA ARG A 178 -27.75 8.97 10.05
C ARG A 178 -27.55 9.75 11.34
N HIS A 179 -27.64 11.07 11.27
CA HIS A 179 -27.56 11.94 12.45
C HIS A 179 -28.72 12.95 12.47
N PHE A 180 -29.52 12.89 13.54
CA PHE A 180 -30.61 13.81 13.86
C PHE A 180 -30.31 14.61 15.13
N PRO A 181 -29.54 15.71 15.02
CA PRO A 181 -29.13 16.50 16.18
C PRO A 181 -30.30 17.25 16.83
N SER A 182 -30.33 17.29 18.17
CA SER A 182 -31.28 18.08 18.97
C SER A 182 -30.86 19.56 19.17
N GLY A 183 -29.98 20.09 18.31
CA GLY A 183 -29.55 21.50 18.32
C GLY A 183 -28.20 21.72 17.62
N ALA A 184 -27.78 22.99 17.48
CA ALA A 184 -26.54 23.37 16.77
C ALA A 184 -25.25 22.84 17.43
N ALA A 185 -25.29 22.47 18.72
CA ALA A 185 -24.16 21.93 19.45
C ALA A 185 -23.90 20.44 19.15
N ASN A 186 -24.79 19.74 18.44
CA ASN A 186 -24.64 18.32 18.15
C ASN A 186 -24.11 18.16 16.72
N SER A 187 -22.78 18.06 16.61
CA SER A 187 -22.03 17.89 15.36
C SER A 187 -21.62 16.43 15.17
N LEU A 188 -21.33 16.07 13.92
CA LEU A 188 -20.72 14.79 13.56
C LEU A 188 -19.32 15.06 13.03
N LYS A 189 -18.33 14.31 13.54
CA LYS A 189 -16.96 14.32 13.04
C LYS A 189 -16.59 12.95 12.50
N ILE A 190 -15.94 12.93 11.34
CA ILE A 190 -15.38 11.75 10.69
C ILE A 190 -13.93 12.07 10.40
N LEU A 191 -13.02 11.43 11.12
CA LEU A 191 -11.58 11.70 11.12
C LEU A 191 -10.85 10.42 10.74
N ASN A 192 -9.83 10.49 9.88
CA ASN A 192 -8.99 9.33 9.55
C ASN A 192 -9.81 8.05 9.23
N SER A 193 -10.96 8.20 8.57
CA SER A 193 -11.99 7.17 8.48
C SER A 193 -12.50 7.02 7.05
N GLU A 194 -13.13 5.87 6.76
CA GLU A 194 -13.77 5.62 5.48
C GLU A 194 -15.27 5.31 5.65
N ILE A 195 -16.11 5.98 4.86
CA ILE A 195 -17.55 5.64 4.75
C ILE A 195 -17.80 5.12 3.33
N THR A 196 -18.00 3.81 3.20
CA THR A 196 -17.98 3.15 1.88
C THR A 196 -19.07 2.12 1.63
N GLY A 197 -19.53 2.01 0.38
CA GLY A 197 -20.41 0.93 -0.06
C GLY A 197 -21.79 0.95 0.60
N ASN A 198 -22.27 2.12 1.04
CA ASN A 198 -23.56 2.25 1.70
C ASN A 198 -24.67 2.70 0.72
N PHE A 199 -25.89 2.25 0.98
CA PHE A 199 -27.06 2.54 0.16
C PHE A 199 -28.18 3.16 0.99
N ALA A 200 -28.75 4.26 0.49
CA ALA A 200 -29.99 4.82 1.03
C ALA A 200 -30.98 5.17 -0.07
N ASN A 201 -32.24 4.77 0.06
CA ASN A 201 -33.23 4.99 -1.00
C ASN A 201 -33.45 6.48 -1.31
N ARG A 202 -33.30 7.36 -0.31
CA ARG A 202 -33.62 8.78 -0.47
C ARG A 202 -32.42 9.70 -0.45
N SER A 203 -31.68 9.76 0.65
CA SER A 203 -30.69 10.83 0.84
C SER A 203 -29.45 10.41 1.60
N GLY A 204 -28.26 10.84 1.16
CA GLY A 204 -27.02 10.58 1.90
C GLY A 204 -26.72 9.09 1.97
N GLY A 205 -26.28 8.47 0.88
CA GLY A 205 -25.99 7.03 0.87
C GLY A 205 -24.99 6.65 1.95
N GLY A 206 -23.92 7.43 2.07
CA GLY A 206 -22.94 7.30 3.16
C GLY A 206 -23.44 7.99 4.43
N VAL A 207 -23.60 9.31 4.38
CA VAL A 207 -23.92 10.14 5.55
C VAL A 207 -25.13 11.02 5.30
N TYR A 208 -26.07 11.01 6.25
CA TYR A 208 -27.19 11.93 6.30
C TYR A 208 -27.18 12.74 7.60
N LEU A 209 -26.93 14.03 7.46
CA LEU A 209 -27.18 15.03 8.49
C LEU A 209 -28.39 15.87 8.08
N ALA A 210 -29.43 15.85 8.91
CA ALA A 210 -30.72 16.45 8.59
C ALA A 210 -30.64 17.92 8.13
N LEU A 211 -31.38 18.26 7.07
CA LEU A 211 -31.52 19.64 6.60
C LEU A 211 -32.44 20.43 7.54
N VAL A 212 -31.93 21.50 8.14
CA VAL A 212 -32.76 22.43 8.93
C VAL A 212 -33.48 23.38 7.96
N ASP A 213 -34.77 23.14 7.72
CA ASP A 213 -35.57 23.85 6.70
C ASP A 213 -36.10 25.23 7.11
N SER A 214 -35.73 25.76 8.28
CA SER A 214 -36.24 27.06 8.70
C SER A 214 -35.53 28.22 7.98
N ALA A 215 -36.26 28.92 7.10
CA ALA A 215 -35.81 30.14 6.41
C ALA A 215 -35.43 31.32 7.36
N ALA A 216 -35.56 31.14 8.68
CA ALA A 216 -35.26 32.12 9.72
C ALA A 216 -33.97 31.81 10.53
N ALA A 217 -33.26 30.73 10.22
CA ALA A 217 -32.03 30.35 10.93
C ALA A 217 -30.80 31.09 10.37
N THR A 218 -29.97 31.64 11.25
CA THR A 218 -28.63 32.18 10.92
C THR A 218 -27.61 31.04 10.83
N VAL A 219 -26.58 31.15 9.99
CA VAL A 219 -25.57 30.10 9.73
C VAL A 219 -24.99 29.48 11.01
N GLU A 220 -24.79 30.27 12.07
CA GLU A 220 -24.28 29.83 13.38
C GLU A 220 -25.23 28.91 14.18
N SER A 221 -26.42 28.61 13.66
CA SER A 221 -27.42 27.75 14.32
C SER A 221 -27.61 26.39 13.66
N PHE A 222 -26.78 26.04 12.67
CA PHE A 222 -26.86 24.74 12.00
C PHE A 222 -25.90 23.71 12.58
N PRO A 223 -26.31 22.43 12.68
CA PRO A 223 -25.37 21.36 12.97
C PRO A 223 -24.36 21.22 11.83
N THR A 224 -23.10 20.98 12.19
CA THR A 224 -21.99 20.83 11.24
C THR A 224 -21.56 19.37 11.13
N LEU A 225 -21.27 18.94 9.91
CA LEU A 225 -20.50 17.74 9.62
C LEU A 225 -19.06 18.14 9.31
N GLU A 226 -18.11 17.59 10.03
CA GLU A 226 -16.67 17.77 9.79
C GLU A 226 -16.08 16.45 9.30
N ILE A 227 -15.37 16.51 8.19
CA ILE A 227 -14.67 15.38 7.59
C ILE A 227 -13.19 15.80 7.42
N ALA A 228 -12.27 15.02 7.97
CA ALA A 228 -10.83 15.31 7.85
C ALA A 228 -10.03 14.03 7.63
N ASN A 229 -9.04 14.07 6.73
CA ASN A 229 -8.17 12.93 6.43
C ASN A 229 -8.97 11.65 6.12
N SER A 230 -10.12 11.78 5.47
CA SER A 230 -11.12 10.72 5.38
C SER A 230 -11.61 10.52 3.96
N VAL A 231 -12.15 9.33 3.70
CA VAL A 231 -12.64 8.92 2.38
C VAL A 231 -14.14 8.65 2.43
N ILE A 232 -14.90 9.24 1.51
CA ILE A 232 -16.32 8.94 1.30
C ILE A 232 -16.46 8.33 -0.09
N SER A 233 -16.65 7.02 -0.16
CA SER A 233 -16.53 6.29 -1.42
C SER A 233 -17.70 5.33 -1.71
N TYR A 234 -17.99 5.07 -2.99
CA TYR A 234 -18.92 4.00 -3.41
C TYR A 234 -20.33 4.03 -2.78
N ASN A 235 -20.78 5.17 -2.27
CA ASN A 235 -22.09 5.29 -1.66
C ASN A 235 -23.16 5.65 -2.69
N ASN A 236 -24.39 5.20 -2.47
CA ASN A 236 -25.46 5.33 -3.43
C ASN A 236 -26.77 5.81 -2.78
N SER A 237 -27.40 6.82 -3.39
CA SER A 237 -28.74 7.23 -3.02
C SER A 237 -29.51 7.92 -4.14
N TYR A 238 -30.74 8.36 -3.87
CA TYR A 238 -31.47 9.21 -4.82
C TYR A 238 -30.99 10.68 -4.79
N TYR A 239 -30.66 11.22 -3.62
CA TYR A 239 -30.07 12.56 -3.42
C TYR A 239 -28.81 12.47 -2.55
N ALA A 240 -27.68 13.05 -2.95
CA ALA A 240 -26.44 12.95 -2.15
C ALA A 240 -25.97 11.49 -2.04
N GLY A 241 -25.30 10.98 -3.07
CA GLY A 241 -24.76 9.61 -3.07
C GLY A 241 -23.84 9.40 -1.86
N GLY A 242 -22.89 10.32 -1.66
CA GLY A 242 -22.03 10.35 -0.48
C GLY A 242 -22.69 11.00 0.73
N VAL A 243 -22.76 12.34 0.73
CA VAL A 243 -23.10 13.14 1.91
C VAL A 243 -24.25 14.10 1.65
N GLN A 244 -25.30 13.99 2.47
CA GLN A 244 -26.34 15.01 2.64
C GLN A 244 -26.06 15.76 3.94
N ALA A 245 -25.87 17.09 3.89
CA ALA A 245 -25.64 17.88 5.10
C ALA A 245 -26.24 19.28 5.04
N THR A 246 -26.49 19.91 6.19
CA THR A 246 -26.80 21.35 6.21
C THR A 246 -25.53 22.16 5.96
N ALA A 247 -24.50 21.95 6.79
CA ALA A 247 -23.17 22.53 6.63
C ALA A 247 -22.13 21.40 6.66
N LEU A 248 -21.24 21.40 5.67
CA LEU A 248 -20.11 20.48 5.57
C LEU A 248 -18.79 21.28 5.62
N THR A 249 -17.89 20.85 6.50
CA THR A 249 -16.47 21.21 6.43
C THR A 249 -15.70 19.96 6.06
N ALA A 250 -14.89 20.00 5.01
CA ALA A 250 -14.02 18.90 4.62
C ALA A 250 -12.60 19.40 4.39
N THR A 251 -11.60 18.74 4.99
CA THR A 251 -10.18 19.08 4.85
C THR A 251 -9.38 17.82 4.52
N ASN A 252 -8.45 17.89 3.56
CA ASN A 252 -7.57 16.76 3.22
C ASN A 252 -8.35 15.44 3.05
N SER A 253 -9.46 15.47 2.31
CA SER A 253 -10.41 14.35 2.24
C SER A 253 -10.80 14.04 0.81
N GLU A 254 -11.16 12.79 0.56
CA GLU A 254 -11.54 12.31 -0.77
C GLU A 254 -13.02 11.90 -0.84
N PHE A 255 -13.66 12.31 -1.93
CA PHE A 255 -15.03 11.93 -2.24
C PHE A 255 -15.06 11.31 -3.63
N HIS A 256 -15.29 10.01 -3.73
CA HIS A 256 -15.25 9.35 -5.03
C HIS A 256 -16.21 8.20 -5.26
N HIS A 257 -16.53 7.94 -6.52
CA HIS A 257 -17.40 6.82 -6.91
C HIS A 257 -18.79 6.82 -6.24
N ASN A 258 -19.22 7.96 -5.69
CA ASN A 258 -20.55 8.09 -5.11
C ASN A 258 -21.58 8.39 -6.21
N ILE A 259 -22.77 7.80 -6.07
CA ILE A 259 -23.81 7.82 -7.11
C ILE A 259 -25.11 8.39 -6.55
N ALA A 260 -25.66 9.40 -7.23
CA ALA A 260 -26.98 9.96 -6.97
C ALA A 260 -27.93 9.78 -8.16
N GLY A 261 -29.16 9.37 -7.90
CA GLY A 261 -30.22 9.27 -8.90
C GLY A 261 -30.77 10.62 -9.39
N LEU A 262 -30.49 11.73 -8.69
CA LEU A 262 -30.92 13.07 -9.13
C LEU A 262 -29.86 14.17 -8.91
N GLU A 263 -29.46 14.44 -7.66
CA GLU A 263 -28.59 15.58 -7.36
C GLU A 263 -27.53 15.23 -6.32
N GLY A 264 -26.31 15.77 -6.47
CA GLY A 264 -25.24 15.61 -5.49
C GLY A 264 -24.66 14.21 -5.55
N GLY A 265 -23.88 13.86 -6.56
CA GLY A 265 -23.25 12.53 -6.59
C GLY A 265 -22.39 12.29 -5.34
N ALA A 266 -21.43 13.19 -5.10
CA ALA A 266 -20.65 13.23 -3.86
C ALA A 266 -21.39 13.93 -2.73
N VAL A 267 -21.69 15.23 -2.88
CA VAL A 267 -22.22 16.06 -1.79
C VAL A 267 -23.46 16.83 -2.22
N ARG A 268 -24.45 16.87 -1.33
CA ARG A 268 -25.60 17.77 -1.39
C ARG A 268 -25.69 18.53 -0.06
N ALA A 269 -25.34 19.81 -0.08
CA ALA A 269 -25.29 20.62 1.12
C ALA A 269 -25.82 22.04 0.93
N ARG A 270 -26.09 22.76 2.02
CA ARG A 270 -26.41 24.20 1.92
C ARG A 270 -25.15 25.05 1.87
N ILE A 271 -24.21 24.73 2.75
CA ILE A 271 -22.92 25.42 2.86
C ILE A 271 -21.82 24.36 2.84
N VAL A 272 -20.77 24.62 2.07
CA VAL A 272 -19.54 23.84 2.10
C VAL A 272 -18.34 24.72 2.39
N ASN A 273 -17.46 24.24 3.26
CA ASN A 273 -16.11 24.76 3.47
C ASN A 273 -15.14 23.63 3.17
N LEU A 274 -14.63 23.61 1.94
CA LEU A 274 -13.76 22.55 1.44
C LEU A 274 -12.34 23.10 1.34
N LYS A 275 -11.37 22.37 1.91
CA LYS A 275 -9.96 22.71 1.86
C LYS A 275 -9.14 21.49 1.45
N GLU A 276 -8.23 21.64 0.49
CA GLU A 276 -7.19 20.63 0.20
C GLU A 276 -7.79 19.23 -0.04
N SER A 277 -8.94 19.15 -0.71
CA SER A 277 -9.74 17.92 -0.82
C SER A 277 -9.95 17.54 -2.29
N SER A 278 -10.24 16.26 -2.54
CA SER A 278 -10.41 15.73 -3.90
C SER A 278 -11.83 15.19 -4.12
N PHE A 279 -12.44 15.53 -5.26
CA PHE A 279 -13.75 15.03 -5.68
C PHE A 279 -13.62 14.40 -7.06
N HIS A 280 -13.76 13.07 -7.15
CA HIS A 280 -13.61 12.40 -8.44
C HIS A 280 -14.50 11.20 -8.68
N HIS A 281 -14.78 10.90 -9.95
CA HIS A 281 -15.58 9.72 -10.33
C HIS A 281 -16.99 9.66 -9.72
N ASN A 282 -17.48 10.75 -9.14
CA ASN A 282 -18.84 10.79 -8.61
C ASN A 282 -19.83 10.98 -9.76
N ARG A 283 -21.01 10.39 -9.63
CA ARG A 283 -22.04 10.41 -10.66
C ARG A 283 -23.36 10.95 -10.12
N SER A 284 -24.00 11.78 -10.93
CA SER A 284 -25.39 12.19 -10.73
C SER A 284 -26.14 12.01 -12.04
N ASP A 285 -27.32 11.38 -12.00
CA ASP A 285 -28.13 11.18 -13.20
C ASP A 285 -28.83 12.47 -13.70
N HIS A 286 -28.72 13.59 -12.97
CA HIS A 286 -29.24 14.88 -13.42
C HIS A 286 -28.23 16.04 -13.25
N VAL A 287 -27.96 16.51 -12.02
CA VAL A 287 -27.09 17.69 -11.76
C VAL A 287 -26.19 17.50 -10.53
N GLY A 288 -25.12 18.28 -10.45
CA GLY A 288 -24.23 18.34 -9.30
C GLY A 288 -23.54 17.00 -9.01
N SER A 289 -22.85 16.39 -9.97
CA SER A 289 -22.17 15.11 -9.72
C SER A 289 -21.13 15.19 -8.62
N ALA A 290 -20.35 16.28 -8.54
CA ALA A 290 -19.48 16.53 -7.40
C ALA A 290 -20.25 17.20 -6.25
N LEU A 291 -20.82 18.38 -6.53
CA LEU A 291 -21.40 19.25 -5.52
C LEU A 291 -22.79 19.77 -5.97
N ALA A 292 -23.78 19.62 -5.10
CA ALA A 292 -25.08 20.27 -5.23
C ALA A 292 -25.32 21.20 -4.02
N LEU A 293 -25.25 22.51 -4.26
CA LEU A 293 -25.38 23.56 -3.25
C LEU A 293 -26.81 24.12 -3.25
N LEU A 294 -27.46 24.05 -2.08
CA LEU A 294 -28.88 24.33 -1.90
C LEU A 294 -29.12 25.45 -0.87
N PHE A 295 -29.74 26.55 -1.30
CA PHE A 295 -30.44 27.52 -0.43
C PHE A 295 -29.73 27.97 0.87
N ILE A 296 -29.15 29.18 0.80
CA ILE A 296 -28.63 30.06 1.89
C ILE A 296 -27.21 29.72 2.37
N GLY A 297 -26.30 30.68 2.14
CA GLY A 297 -25.00 30.78 2.81
C GLY A 297 -23.81 30.86 1.86
N ASP A 298 -22.68 31.29 2.40
CA ASP A 298 -21.45 31.47 1.64
C ASP A 298 -20.63 30.18 1.72
N SER A 299 -20.29 29.60 0.56
CA SER A 299 -19.42 28.43 0.46
C SER A 299 -18.01 28.85 0.05
N ARG A 300 -17.02 28.17 0.62
CA ARG A 300 -15.59 28.33 0.31
C ARG A 300 -15.04 26.99 -0.17
N ILE A 301 -14.33 27.01 -1.29
CA ILE A 301 -13.69 25.86 -1.92
C ILE A 301 -12.27 26.28 -2.21
N GLU A 302 -11.29 25.71 -1.51
CA GLU A 302 -9.91 26.17 -1.50
C GLU A 302 -8.92 25.01 -1.62
N GLY A 303 -7.96 25.06 -2.54
CA GLY A 303 -7.00 23.96 -2.67
C GLY A 303 -7.62 22.66 -3.16
N VAL A 304 -8.82 22.71 -3.76
CA VAL A 304 -9.61 21.51 -4.10
C VAL A 304 -9.34 21.08 -5.53
N THR A 305 -9.34 19.76 -5.77
CA THR A 305 -9.33 19.19 -7.12
C THR A 305 -10.64 18.46 -7.41
N ILE A 306 -11.30 18.82 -8.52
CA ILE A 306 -12.58 18.24 -8.96
C ILE A 306 -12.40 17.65 -10.36
N ARG A 307 -12.40 16.31 -10.48
CA ARG A 307 -12.10 15.62 -11.74
C ARG A 307 -12.99 14.44 -12.05
N GLU A 308 -13.25 14.14 -13.32
CA GLU A 308 -13.94 12.91 -13.75
C GLU A 308 -15.32 12.67 -13.12
N ASN A 309 -15.96 13.72 -12.61
CA ASN A 309 -17.31 13.61 -12.10
C ASN A 309 -18.29 13.67 -13.26
N SER A 310 -19.30 12.80 -13.24
CA SER A 310 -20.15 12.56 -14.39
C SER A 310 -21.60 12.94 -14.16
N SER A 311 -22.13 13.85 -14.97
CA SER A 311 -23.57 14.13 -15.03
C SER A 311 -23.99 14.61 -16.42
N PRO A 312 -25.28 14.44 -16.80
CA PRO A 312 -25.77 14.97 -18.07
C PRO A 312 -25.73 16.49 -18.17
N ASN A 313 -25.90 17.21 -17.03
CA ASN A 313 -26.05 18.66 -17.05
C ASN A 313 -24.85 19.39 -16.46
N ASN A 314 -24.47 19.14 -15.21
CA ASN A 314 -23.37 19.87 -14.59
C ASN A 314 -22.72 19.22 -13.36
N THR A 315 -21.41 19.43 -13.20
CA THR A 315 -20.60 18.88 -12.11
C THR A 315 -20.86 19.56 -10.77
N ILE A 316 -20.97 20.88 -10.78
CA ILE A 316 -21.27 21.72 -9.63
C ILE A 316 -22.56 22.46 -9.92
N TYR A 317 -23.56 22.22 -9.09
CA TYR A 317 -24.87 22.83 -9.18
C TYR A 317 -25.06 23.84 -8.05
N SER A 318 -25.31 25.10 -8.37
CA SER A 318 -25.80 26.10 -7.42
C SER A 318 -27.20 26.55 -7.83
N GLY A 319 -28.21 26.11 -7.09
CA GLY A 319 -29.64 26.34 -7.41
C GLY A 319 -30.10 27.80 -7.29
N LYS A 320 -31.41 28.03 -7.48
CA LYS A 320 -32.09 29.34 -7.56
C LYS A 320 -32.23 30.08 -6.22
N SER A 321 -31.16 30.38 -5.49
CA SER A 321 -31.21 31.19 -4.26
C SER A 321 -29.86 31.70 -3.74
N HIS A 322 -29.93 32.79 -2.95
CA HIS A 322 -28.82 33.55 -2.35
C HIS A 322 -27.66 32.67 -1.83
N SER A 323 -26.59 32.57 -2.61
CA SER A 323 -25.31 32.03 -2.13
C SER A 323 -24.15 32.75 -2.80
N TRP A 324 -23.08 32.99 -2.02
CA TRP A 324 -21.76 33.27 -2.57
C TRP A 324 -20.97 31.98 -2.61
N THR A 325 -20.38 31.65 -3.76
CA THR A 325 -19.47 30.51 -3.87
C THR A 325 -18.10 31.02 -4.28
N ASN A 326 -17.11 30.84 -3.42
CA ASN A 326 -15.75 31.29 -3.64
C ASN A 326 -14.85 30.07 -3.90
N PHE A 327 -14.28 30.02 -5.10
CA PHE A 327 -13.23 29.09 -5.49
C PHE A 327 -11.88 29.81 -5.41
N LEU A 328 -10.94 29.24 -4.67
CA LEU A 328 -9.59 29.75 -4.50
C LEU A 328 -8.60 28.63 -4.75
N ASN A 329 -7.53 28.85 -5.51
CA ASN A 329 -6.45 27.86 -5.66
C ASN A 329 -6.99 26.46 -5.99
N THR A 330 -7.86 26.37 -7.00
CA THR A 330 -8.67 25.16 -7.26
C THR A 330 -8.46 24.70 -8.69
N THR A 331 -8.44 23.37 -8.91
CA THR A 331 -8.31 22.75 -10.23
C THR A 331 -9.55 21.91 -10.56
N ILE A 332 -10.17 22.13 -11.73
CA ILE A 332 -11.38 21.43 -12.16
C ILE A 332 -11.23 20.91 -13.60
N VAL A 333 -11.06 19.59 -13.75
CA VAL A 333 -10.58 19.01 -15.03
C VAL A 333 -11.32 17.73 -15.42
N GLY A 334 -11.63 17.58 -16.72
CA GLY A 334 -12.09 16.30 -17.26
C GLY A 334 -13.46 15.83 -16.75
N ASN A 335 -14.32 16.73 -16.27
CA ASN A 335 -15.67 16.38 -15.82
C ASN A 335 -16.66 16.37 -17.00
N THR A 336 -17.75 15.60 -16.86
CA THR A 336 -18.82 15.56 -17.85
C THR A 336 -20.00 16.45 -17.49
N GLY A 337 -20.57 17.12 -18.51
CA GLY A 337 -21.54 18.21 -18.33
C GLY A 337 -20.86 19.57 -18.13
N GLY A 338 -21.64 20.63 -17.93
CA GLY A 338 -21.10 21.94 -17.56
C GLY A 338 -20.45 21.90 -16.18
N VAL A 339 -19.32 22.56 -15.97
CA VAL A 339 -18.62 22.47 -14.68
C VAL A 339 -19.38 23.22 -13.60
N PHE A 340 -19.61 24.52 -13.79
CA PHE A 340 -20.34 25.33 -12.83
C PHE A 340 -21.62 25.89 -13.44
N TYR A 341 -22.76 25.47 -12.90
CA TYR A 341 -24.07 26.03 -13.22
C TYR A 341 -24.59 26.87 -12.06
N ALA A 342 -24.91 28.14 -12.31
CA ALA A 342 -25.72 28.94 -11.39
C ALA A 342 -26.83 29.69 -12.13
N SER A 343 -28.01 29.71 -11.50
CA SER A 343 -29.17 30.48 -11.94
C SER A 343 -29.68 31.35 -10.79
N GLY A 344 -29.94 32.64 -11.02
CA GLY A 344 -30.68 33.46 -10.05
C GLY A 344 -32.21 33.21 -10.09
N SER A 345 -32.94 33.83 -9.17
CA SER A 345 -34.42 33.76 -9.15
C SER A 345 -35.03 34.91 -9.96
N PHE A 346 -36.00 34.59 -10.83
CA PHE A 346 -36.83 35.57 -11.54
C PHE A 346 -37.89 36.24 -10.65
N ALA A 347 -38.20 35.70 -9.48
CA ALA A 347 -39.56 35.79 -8.95
C ALA A 347 -39.73 36.45 -7.57
N ASN A 348 -38.82 37.31 -7.02
CA ASN A 348 -39.05 37.87 -5.67
C ASN A 348 -38.07 38.94 -5.09
N ASN A 349 -37.37 39.79 -5.86
CA ASN A 349 -36.39 40.78 -5.30
C ASN A 349 -35.21 40.15 -4.49
N TRP A 350 -34.87 38.89 -4.78
CA TRP A 350 -33.71 38.22 -4.17
C TRP A 350 -32.42 38.74 -4.83
N THR A 351 -31.36 39.01 -4.04
CA THR A 351 -30.03 39.37 -4.55
C THR A 351 -29.50 38.27 -5.47
N PRO A 352 -28.89 38.61 -6.61
CA PRO A 352 -28.38 37.62 -7.55
C PRO A 352 -27.30 36.72 -6.93
N ASN A 353 -27.25 35.45 -7.35
CA ASN A 353 -26.16 34.54 -7.00
C ASN A 353 -24.83 35.10 -7.50
N ARG A 354 -23.79 34.97 -6.68
CA ARG A 354 -22.46 35.48 -7.01
C ARG A 354 -21.44 34.36 -6.86
N THR A 355 -20.61 34.19 -7.88
CA THR A 355 -19.52 33.21 -7.85
C THR A 355 -18.21 33.91 -8.13
N ASP A 356 -17.23 33.69 -7.26
CA ASP A 356 -15.88 34.22 -7.41
C ASP A 356 -14.93 33.05 -7.67
N PHE A 357 -14.20 33.10 -8.78
CA PHE A 357 -13.06 32.22 -9.06
C PHE A 357 -11.77 33.04 -8.94
N ARG A 358 -10.81 32.55 -8.15
CA ARG A 358 -9.53 33.22 -7.96
C ARG A 358 -8.43 32.18 -7.99
N ASN A 359 -7.42 32.41 -8.83
CA ASN A 359 -6.31 31.47 -8.97
C ASN A 359 -6.84 30.05 -9.22
N THR A 360 -7.62 29.88 -10.26
CA THR A 360 -8.35 28.64 -10.52
C THR A 360 -8.08 28.18 -11.95
N THR A 361 -7.95 26.87 -12.14
CA THR A 361 -7.83 26.26 -13.46
C THR A 361 -9.08 25.42 -13.73
N ILE A 362 -9.80 25.72 -14.82
CA ILE A 362 -10.96 24.96 -15.29
C ILE A 362 -10.71 24.52 -16.72
N ALA A 363 -10.42 23.23 -16.94
CA ALA A 363 -9.93 22.78 -18.24
C ALA A 363 -10.44 21.40 -18.68
N GLY A 364 -10.55 21.18 -19.99
CA GLY A 364 -10.82 19.84 -20.53
C GLY A 364 -12.21 19.26 -20.20
N ASN A 365 -13.19 20.08 -19.79
CA ASN A 365 -14.51 19.59 -19.42
C ASN A 365 -15.45 19.48 -20.63
N SER A 366 -16.32 18.46 -20.68
CA SER A 366 -17.13 18.17 -21.87
C SER A 366 -18.32 19.11 -22.09
N GLY A 367 -18.62 19.99 -21.13
CA GLY A 367 -19.60 21.07 -21.24
C GLY A 367 -18.98 22.45 -21.09
N TYR A 368 -19.77 23.42 -20.64
CA TYR A 368 -19.25 24.76 -20.37
C TYR A 368 -18.39 24.79 -19.11
N GLY A 369 -17.21 25.40 -19.13
CA GLY A 369 -16.40 25.63 -17.93
C GLY A 369 -17.13 26.51 -16.90
N ILE A 370 -17.75 27.60 -17.34
CA ILE A 370 -18.68 28.37 -16.51
C ILE A 370 -19.95 28.67 -17.28
N TYR A 371 -21.09 28.43 -16.63
CA TYR A 371 -22.42 28.66 -17.17
C TYR A 371 -23.31 29.40 -16.17
N LEU A 372 -23.52 30.71 -16.38
CA LEU A 372 -24.38 31.54 -15.50
C LEU A 372 -25.63 32.05 -16.24
N GLN A 373 -26.79 31.89 -15.61
CA GLN A 373 -28.10 32.27 -16.14
C GLN A 373 -28.94 33.06 -15.12
N ASP A 374 -30.12 33.52 -15.54
CA ASP A 374 -31.17 34.07 -14.65
C ASP A 374 -30.69 35.14 -13.65
N ASN A 375 -29.87 36.09 -14.12
CA ASN A 375 -29.22 37.14 -13.32
C ASN A 375 -28.10 36.69 -12.36
N ALA A 376 -27.57 35.46 -12.44
CA ALA A 376 -26.34 35.14 -11.72
C ALA A 376 -25.16 36.03 -12.18
N THR A 377 -24.23 36.31 -11.27
CA THR A 377 -23.04 37.16 -11.50
C THR A 377 -21.77 36.38 -11.19
N GLY A 378 -20.70 36.67 -11.93
CA GLY A 378 -19.41 36.00 -11.76
C GLY A 378 -18.27 37.02 -11.73
N ILE A 379 -17.30 36.79 -10.86
CA ILE A 379 -15.99 37.44 -10.92
C ILE A 379 -14.95 36.34 -11.11
N PHE A 380 -14.00 36.55 -12.00
CA PHE A 380 -12.83 35.70 -12.03
C PHE A 380 -11.55 36.50 -12.19
N ARG A 381 -10.55 36.09 -11.44
CA ARG A 381 -9.23 36.72 -11.35
C ARG A 381 -8.14 35.67 -11.37
N ASN A 382 -7.09 35.88 -12.15
CA ASN A 382 -6.00 34.92 -12.29
C ASN A 382 -6.54 33.51 -12.59
N THR A 383 -7.59 33.42 -13.40
CA THR A 383 -8.28 32.15 -13.66
C THR A 383 -8.03 31.72 -15.09
N ILE A 384 -7.76 30.44 -15.31
CA ILE A 384 -7.68 29.82 -16.63
C ILE A 384 -8.97 29.05 -16.91
N LEU A 385 -9.59 29.32 -18.05
CA LEU A 385 -10.65 28.52 -18.65
C LEU A 385 -10.23 28.13 -20.06
N ALA A 386 -9.81 26.88 -20.28
CA ALA A 386 -9.30 26.46 -21.59
C ALA A 386 -9.60 24.98 -21.90
N GLY A 387 -9.77 24.65 -23.18
CA GLY A 387 -9.99 23.27 -23.62
C GLY A 387 -11.35 22.69 -23.19
N ASN A 388 -12.27 23.50 -22.67
CA ASN A 388 -13.64 23.06 -22.38
C ASN A 388 -14.48 23.10 -23.68
N ALA A 389 -15.55 22.29 -23.77
CA ALA A 389 -16.44 22.31 -24.93
C ALA A 389 -17.05 23.71 -25.20
N GLY A 390 -17.26 24.47 -24.13
CA GLY A 390 -17.26 25.93 -24.19
C GLY A 390 -16.61 26.50 -22.94
N ASP A 391 -15.73 27.49 -23.05
CA ASP A 391 -15.07 27.98 -21.83
C ASP A 391 -16.07 28.73 -20.93
N VAL A 392 -16.89 29.58 -21.54
CA VAL A 392 -17.77 30.50 -20.79
C VAL A 392 -19.07 30.80 -21.54
N TYR A 393 -20.22 30.78 -20.84
CA TYR A 393 -21.53 31.21 -21.35
C TYR A 393 -22.36 32.01 -20.33
N PHE A 394 -22.97 33.12 -20.78
CA PHE A 394 -23.86 33.97 -19.99
C PHE A 394 -25.07 34.48 -20.78
N GLN A 395 -26.21 34.62 -20.10
CA GLN A 395 -27.47 34.99 -20.75
C GLN A 395 -27.88 36.48 -20.57
N SER A 396 -27.48 37.20 -19.51
CA SER A 396 -28.05 38.55 -19.24
C SER A 396 -27.29 39.55 -18.35
N ASN A 397 -26.16 39.21 -17.71
CA ASN A 397 -25.51 40.06 -16.68
C ASN A 397 -24.02 40.33 -16.92
N PRO A 398 -23.45 41.42 -16.34
CA PRO A 398 -22.04 41.73 -16.49
C PRO A 398 -21.18 40.72 -15.75
N LEU A 399 -20.19 40.20 -16.44
CA LEU A 399 -19.10 39.43 -15.89
C LEU A 399 -17.93 40.37 -15.59
N ASN A 400 -17.27 40.22 -14.44
CA ASN A 400 -16.02 40.95 -14.19
C ASN A 400 -14.82 39.99 -14.24
N ALA A 401 -14.16 39.98 -15.39
CA ALA A 401 -12.94 39.26 -15.64
C ALA A 401 -11.75 40.22 -15.55
N GLU A 402 -10.75 39.86 -14.76
CA GLU A 402 -9.49 40.61 -14.69
C GLU A 402 -8.35 39.60 -14.66
N TYR A 403 -7.27 39.84 -15.41
CA TYR A 403 -6.07 39.00 -15.44
C TYR A 403 -6.38 37.51 -15.57
N SER A 404 -7.25 37.15 -16.51
CA SER A 404 -7.71 35.76 -16.69
C SER A 404 -7.59 35.33 -18.14
N LEU A 405 -7.35 34.02 -18.33
CA LEU A 405 -7.17 33.39 -19.63
C LEU A 405 -8.44 32.63 -20.00
N VAL A 406 -9.02 32.96 -21.14
CA VAL A 406 -10.14 32.24 -21.75
C VAL A 406 -9.69 31.70 -23.10
N GLY A 407 -9.69 30.38 -23.26
CA GLY A 407 -9.16 29.68 -24.42
C GLY A 407 -9.84 30.05 -25.74
N SER A 408 -11.15 30.36 -25.72
CA SER A 408 -11.93 30.68 -26.91
C SER A 408 -12.35 32.15 -27.02
N ALA A 409 -12.16 32.74 -28.20
CA ALA A 409 -12.57 34.11 -28.54
C ALA A 409 -14.07 34.32 -28.77
N GLY A 410 -14.87 33.25 -28.77
CA GLY A 410 -16.28 33.27 -29.16
C GLY A 410 -17.31 33.27 -28.01
N SER A 411 -16.87 33.30 -26.75
CA SER A 411 -17.81 33.26 -25.62
C SER A 411 -18.70 34.50 -25.56
N PRO A 412 -20.02 34.39 -25.30
CA PRO A 412 -20.98 35.53 -25.27
C PRO A 412 -20.75 36.60 -24.18
N SER A 413 -19.55 36.70 -23.60
CA SER A 413 -19.34 37.01 -22.20
C SER A 413 -18.86 38.43 -21.87
N GLY A 414 -18.58 39.26 -22.88
CA GLY A 414 -18.04 40.60 -22.64
C GLY A 414 -16.58 40.61 -22.14
N VAL A 415 -15.92 39.46 -22.02
CA VAL A 415 -14.48 39.36 -21.76
C VAL A 415 -13.75 39.57 -23.07
N GLN A 416 -12.81 40.52 -23.08
CA GLN A 416 -12.09 40.91 -24.28
C GLN A 416 -10.59 40.75 -24.07
N HIS A 417 -9.91 40.25 -25.09
CA HIS A 417 -8.46 40.20 -25.10
C HIS A 417 -7.87 41.61 -24.90
N GLY A 418 -6.88 41.72 -24.02
CA GLY A 418 -6.17 42.97 -23.71
C GLY A 418 -6.94 43.95 -22.81
N VAL A 419 -8.18 43.63 -22.42
CA VAL A 419 -8.96 44.45 -21.46
C VAL A 419 -8.77 43.87 -20.06
N ASN A 420 -8.42 44.72 -19.08
CA ASN A 420 -8.18 44.34 -17.68
C ASN A 420 -7.14 43.21 -17.49
N GLY A 421 -6.16 43.10 -18.39
CA GLY A 421 -5.14 42.04 -18.34
C GLY A 421 -5.62 40.67 -18.82
N ASN A 422 -6.83 40.57 -19.40
CA ASN A 422 -7.35 39.28 -19.87
C ASN A 422 -6.70 38.82 -21.18
N ILE A 423 -6.50 37.51 -21.30
CA ILE A 423 -6.07 36.83 -22.52
C ILE A 423 -7.26 36.02 -23.02
N VAL A 424 -7.70 36.25 -24.27
CA VAL A 424 -8.90 35.61 -24.80
C VAL A 424 -8.63 35.14 -26.22
N GLY A 425 -8.74 33.84 -26.47
CA GLY A 425 -8.34 33.23 -27.73
C GLY A 425 -6.90 33.56 -28.13
N ASN A 426 -6.56 33.27 -29.38
CA ASN A 426 -5.29 33.68 -29.95
C ASN A 426 -5.38 35.15 -30.37
N ASN A 427 -5.00 36.06 -29.46
CA ASN A 427 -5.05 37.50 -29.66
C ASN A 427 -6.46 38.03 -30.01
N GLY A 428 -7.49 37.50 -29.35
CA GLY A 428 -8.88 37.89 -29.57
C GLY A 428 -9.58 37.17 -30.74
N SER A 429 -8.97 36.13 -31.31
CA SER A 429 -9.58 35.31 -32.36
C SER A 429 -9.35 33.81 -32.14
N GLY A 430 -10.23 32.97 -32.69
CA GLY A 430 -10.08 31.51 -32.65
C GLY A 430 -10.02 30.93 -31.23
N VAL A 431 -9.32 29.81 -31.11
CA VAL A 431 -9.11 29.07 -29.86
C VAL A 431 -7.59 28.94 -29.64
N LEU A 432 -7.13 29.13 -28.40
CA LEU A 432 -5.75 28.83 -28.01
C LEU A 432 -5.53 27.33 -27.96
N ASP A 433 -4.38 26.88 -28.44
CA ASP A 433 -3.97 25.49 -28.35
C ASP A 433 -3.67 25.13 -26.87
N PRO A 434 -4.38 24.15 -26.28
CA PRO A 434 -4.14 23.70 -24.91
C PRO A 434 -2.68 23.38 -24.58
N THR A 435 -1.93 22.82 -25.53
CA THR A 435 -0.51 22.46 -25.35
C THR A 435 0.40 23.66 -25.18
N THR A 436 -0.07 24.85 -25.56
CA THR A 436 0.66 26.12 -25.32
C THR A 436 0.37 26.70 -23.95
N ILE A 437 -0.61 26.16 -23.22
CA ILE A 437 -1.02 26.64 -21.90
C ILE A 437 -0.50 25.69 -20.82
N PHE A 438 -0.70 24.38 -21.01
CA PHE A 438 -0.35 23.33 -20.05
C PHE A 438 0.68 22.37 -20.63
N ARG A 439 1.59 21.90 -19.77
CA ARG A 439 2.57 20.87 -20.13
C ARG A 439 1.93 19.49 -20.13
N ASP A 440 1.03 19.28 -19.18
CA ASP A 440 0.36 18.01 -18.97
C ASP A 440 -0.88 17.97 -19.88
N VAL A 441 -0.65 17.54 -21.13
CA VAL A 441 -1.67 17.40 -22.18
C VAL A 441 -1.35 16.11 -22.94
N ASN A 442 -2.34 15.27 -23.21
CA ASN A 442 -2.12 14.03 -23.96
C ASN A 442 -1.64 14.26 -25.41
N GLU A 443 -1.19 13.17 -26.05
CA GLU A 443 -0.66 13.16 -27.43
C GLU A 443 -1.64 13.74 -28.48
N ASP A 444 -2.94 13.71 -28.20
CA ASP A 444 -3.99 14.25 -29.08
C ASP A 444 -4.26 15.75 -28.86
N GLY A 445 -3.55 16.42 -27.94
CA GLY A 445 -3.69 17.84 -27.65
C GLY A 445 -4.98 18.20 -26.88
N LEU A 446 -5.63 17.20 -26.28
CA LEU A 446 -6.81 17.39 -25.43
C LEU A 446 -6.40 17.41 -23.96
N ILE A 447 -7.12 18.15 -23.13
CA ILE A 447 -6.93 18.10 -21.67
C ILE A 447 -7.98 17.14 -21.11
N ASN A 448 -7.53 16.15 -20.35
CA ASN A 448 -8.40 15.26 -19.58
C ASN A 448 -7.80 15.04 -18.18
N ALA A 449 -8.46 14.25 -17.34
CA ALA A 449 -8.04 14.07 -15.97
C ALA A 449 -6.82 13.16 -15.78
N ALA A 450 -6.48 12.30 -16.76
CA ALA A 450 -5.22 11.56 -16.78
C ALA A 450 -4.03 12.48 -17.03
N ASP A 451 -4.28 13.72 -17.47
CA ASP A 451 -3.25 14.74 -17.62
C ASP A 451 -3.03 15.53 -16.31
N LEU A 452 -3.76 15.26 -15.22
CA LEU A 452 -3.42 15.82 -13.92
C LEU A 452 -2.21 15.09 -13.34
N ALA A 453 -1.25 15.85 -12.82
CA ALA A 453 -0.05 15.32 -12.18
C ALA A 453 0.05 15.73 -10.71
N ASP A 454 0.83 14.98 -9.94
CA ASP A 454 1.33 15.45 -8.65
C ASP A 454 2.44 16.47 -8.88
N ASN A 455 2.06 17.76 -8.94
CA ASN A 455 3.00 18.87 -9.03
C ASN A 455 3.41 19.40 -7.63
N GLY A 456 3.19 18.59 -6.60
CA GLY A 456 3.34 18.95 -5.20
C GLY A 456 2.05 19.45 -4.55
N GLY A 457 2.04 19.37 -3.22
CA GLY A 457 0.92 19.78 -2.39
C GLY A 457 -0.16 18.70 -2.24
N PRO A 458 -1.30 19.03 -1.60
CA PRO A 458 -2.25 18.03 -1.12
C PRO A 458 -3.22 17.50 -2.18
N THR A 459 -3.21 18.02 -3.40
CA THR A 459 -4.13 17.60 -4.47
C THR A 459 -3.46 17.68 -5.84
N LEU A 460 -3.86 16.80 -6.77
CA LEU A 460 -3.35 16.81 -8.16
C LEU A 460 -3.70 18.11 -8.89
N THR A 461 -2.80 18.60 -9.74
CA THR A 461 -2.97 19.86 -10.48
C THR A 461 -2.51 19.74 -11.94
N LEU A 462 -2.74 20.80 -12.75
CA LEU A 462 -2.23 20.94 -14.12
C LEU A 462 -1.05 21.92 -14.13
N ALA A 463 0.12 21.48 -14.59
CA ALA A 463 1.28 22.35 -14.73
C ALA A 463 1.21 23.21 -16.00
N LEU A 464 1.70 24.45 -15.90
CA LEU A 464 1.83 25.35 -17.04
C LEU A 464 2.95 24.88 -17.98
N ALA A 465 2.74 25.03 -19.28
CA ALA A 465 3.77 24.77 -20.29
C ALA A 465 4.87 25.84 -20.27
N ASP A 466 6.09 25.46 -20.65
CA ASP A 466 7.18 26.41 -20.91
C ASP A 466 6.75 27.46 -21.93
N GLY A 467 6.87 28.74 -21.56
CA GLY A 467 6.45 29.86 -22.41
C GLY A 467 4.93 30.04 -22.49
N SER A 468 4.17 29.44 -21.58
CA SER A 468 2.73 29.61 -21.50
C SER A 468 2.33 31.08 -21.37
N PRO A 469 1.26 31.53 -22.07
CA PRO A 469 0.76 32.89 -21.96
C PRO A 469 0.17 33.21 -20.57
N ALA A 470 -0.01 32.21 -19.71
CA ALA A 470 -0.45 32.39 -18.34
C ALA A 470 0.69 32.81 -17.38
N ILE A 471 1.95 32.62 -17.78
CA ILE A 471 3.12 32.90 -16.95
C ILE A 471 3.32 34.41 -16.78
N ASP A 472 3.57 34.85 -15.54
CA ASP A 472 3.76 36.23 -15.08
C ASP A 472 2.63 37.20 -15.47
N ALA A 473 1.47 36.68 -15.88
CA ALA A 473 0.40 37.46 -16.52
C ALA A 473 -0.77 37.80 -15.57
N GLY A 474 -0.73 37.31 -14.34
CA GLY A 474 -1.71 37.53 -13.30
C GLY A 474 -1.52 38.83 -12.49
N ASN A 475 -2.38 39.02 -11.49
CA ASN A 475 -2.37 40.16 -10.56
C ASN A 475 -2.05 39.73 -9.12
N THR A 476 -1.17 40.47 -8.45
CA THR A 476 -0.50 40.16 -7.18
C THR A 476 -1.37 40.33 -5.91
N THR A 477 -2.70 40.26 -5.97
CA THR A 477 -3.56 40.53 -4.80
C THR A 477 -4.28 39.31 -4.25
N GLY A 478 -3.96 38.92 -3.02
CA GLY A 478 -4.90 38.22 -2.13
C GLY A 478 -4.47 36.88 -1.53
N LEU A 479 -3.45 36.18 -2.07
CA LEU A 479 -2.95 34.90 -1.56
C LEU A 479 -1.42 34.89 -1.49
N THR A 480 -0.87 34.19 -0.51
CA THR A 480 0.58 34.04 -0.29
C THR A 480 1.15 32.78 -0.95
N THR A 481 0.30 31.78 -1.18
CA THR A 481 0.65 30.49 -1.77
C THR A 481 -0.30 30.13 -2.92
N ASP A 482 0.14 29.24 -3.80
CA ASP A 482 -0.71 28.65 -4.84
C ASP A 482 -1.46 27.39 -4.32
N GLN A 483 -2.11 26.60 -5.19
CA GLN A 483 -2.87 25.40 -4.78
C GLN A 483 -2.06 24.36 -4.01
N ARG A 484 -0.75 24.31 -4.22
CA ARG A 484 0.12 23.33 -3.60
C ARG A 484 0.34 23.61 -2.12
N GLY A 485 -0.01 24.82 -1.66
CA GLY A 485 -0.01 25.17 -0.23
C GLY A 485 1.33 25.73 0.25
N GLU A 486 1.67 25.46 1.51
CA GLU A 486 2.91 25.95 2.13
C GLU A 486 4.15 25.47 1.35
N GLY A 487 5.20 26.29 1.30
CA GLY A 487 6.38 26.03 0.46
C GLY A 487 6.25 26.47 -1.01
N PHE A 488 5.03 26.71 -1.51
CA PHE A 488 4.78 27.13 -2.89
C PHE A 488 4.23 28.57 -2.96
N PRO A 489 5.10 29.60 -2.99
CA PRO A 489 4.68 30.99 -2.96
C PRO A 489 3.88 31.37 -4.21
N ARG A 490 2.88 32.26 -4.07
CA ARG A 490 2.05 32.72 -5.19
C ARG A 490 2.75 33.74 -6.11
N LEU A 491 3.97 34.15 -5.79
CA LEU A 491 4.76 35.08 -6.59
C LEU A 491 6.10 34.42 -6.88
N VAL A 492 6.22 33.85 -8.07
CA VAL A 492 7.44 33.21 -8.58
C VAL A 492 7.77 33.86 -9.92
N GLY A 493 8.97 34.44 -10.06
CA GLY A 493 9.34 35.18 -11.28
C GLY A 493 8.99 36.67 -11.24
N ASP A 494 8.61 37.22 -12.39
CA ASP A 494 8.38 38.65 -12.60
C ASP A 494 6.94 39.09 -12.24
N GLY A 495 6.02 38.14 -12.13
CA GLY A 495 4.60 38.31 -11.80
C GLY A 495 4.02 37.08 -11.11
N VAL A 496 2.71 37.11 -10.85
CA VAL A 496 1.99 35.89 -10.48
C VAL A 496 1.41 35.28 -11.74
N ASP A 497 1.23 33.98 -11.77
CA ASP A 497 0.64 33.32 -12.92
C ASP A 497 -0.88 33.37 -12.90
N MET A 498 -1.50 33.17 -14.05
CA MET A 498 -2.91 32.82 -14.12
C MET A 498 -3.08 31.32 -13.87
N GLY A 499 -4.15 30.91 -13.20
CA GLY A 499 -4.42 29.51 -12.90
C GLY A 499 -4.19 29.14 -11.44
N ALA A 500 -4.32 27.85 -11.13
CA ALA A 500 -4.26 27.34 -9.76
C ALA A 500 -2.86 27.23 -9.17
N ILE A 501 -1.84 27.06 -10.01
CA ILE A 501 -0.43 26.96 -9.60
C ILE A 501 0.43 28.02 -10.29
N GLU A 502 1.61 28.29 -9.74
CA GLU A 502 2.70 28.97 -10.42
C GLU A 502 3.54 27.98 -11.24
N TYR A 503 4.08 28.44 -12.36
CA TYR A 503 5.11 27.79 -13.14
C TYR A 503 6.39 27.78 -12.32
N ASP A 504 6.80 26.57 -11.94
CA ASP A 504 8.11 26.35 -11.37
C ASP A 504 8.98 25.68 -12.44
N ALA A 505 10.08 26.33 -12.83
CA ALA A 505 11.03 25.77 -13.80
C ALA A 505 11.72 24.49 -13.27
N VAL A 506 11.52 24.14 -12.00
CA VAL A 506 12.03 22.92 -11.37
C VAL A 506 10.94 22.31 -10.49
N VAL A 507 10.36 21.19 -10.92
CA VAL A 507 9.72 20.25 -9.98
C VAL A 507 10.64 19.04 -9.92
N ASP A 508 11.38 18.90 -8.82
CA ASP A 508 12.07 17.66 -8.50
C ASP A 508 11.00 16.67 -7.98
N PRO A 509 10.69 15.57 -8.69
CA PRO A 509 9.75 14.56 -8.21
C PRO A 509 10.33 13.73 -7.04
N THR A 510 11.54 14.05 -6.58
CA THR A 510 12.20 13.34 -5.50
C THR A 510 11.58 13.66 -4.13
N PHE A 511 11.16 12.63 -3.42
CA PHE A 511 10.74 12.69 -2.03
C PHE A 511 11.93 12.40 -1.11
N TYR A 512 12.11 13.24 -0.10
CA TYR A 512 13.17 13.11 0.89
C TYR A 512 12.57 12.74 2.23
N TRP A 513 13.13 11.69 2.85
CA TRP A 513 12.87 11.39 4.25
C TRP A 513 13.59 12.41 5.12
N ASP A 514 12.90 12.99 6.10
CA ASP A 514 13.50 13.86 7.10
C ASP A 514 13.53 13.23 8.50
N GLY A 515 12.79 12.14 8.72
CA GLY A 515 12.79 11.43 9.99
C GLY A 515 12.49 12.32 11.18
N ASN A 516 11.54 13.25 11.04
CA ASN A 516 11.10 14.18 12.08
C ASN A 516 12.19 15.19 12.50
N THR A 517 12.91 15.78 11.53
CA THR A 517 13.97 16.76 11.87
C THR A 517 13.41 18.09 12.39
N ASP A 518 12.17 18.40 12.07
CA ASP A 518 11.42 19.61 12.40
C ASP A 518 10.47 19.45 13.62
N GLY A 519 10.16 18.22 14.03
CA GLY A 519 9.57 17.91 15.33
C GLY A 519 8.09 17.52 15.33
N ASP A 520 7.49 17.24 14.18
CA ASP A 520 6.08 16.86 14.04
C ASP A 520 5.81 15.36 13.82
N GLY A 521 6.73 14.59 13.22
CA GLY A 521 6.61 13.15 13.01
C GLY A 521 7.07 12.24 14.15
N ASP A 522 7.09 10.92 13.92
CA ASP A 522 7.61 9.91 14.86
C ASP A 522 9.06 9.45 14.56
N GLY A 523 9.58 9.80 13.39
CA GLY A 523 10.92 9.48 12.88
C GLY A 523 11.14 8.00 12.53
N VAL A 524 10.11 7.17 12.44
CA VAL A 524 10.26 5.70 12.27
C VAL A 524 9.28 5.12 11.25
N SER A 525 8.04 5.60 11.23
CA SER A 525 6.97 5.01 10.43
C SER A 525 7.01 5.53 9.00
N TRP A 526 7.16 4.63 8.01
CA TRP A 526 7.09 5.00 6.59
C TRP A 526 5.77 5.68 6.26
N ASP A 527 4.69 5.14 6.85
CA ASP A 527 3.30 5.49 6.59
C ASP A 527 2.85 6.78 7.32
N ASP A 528 3.74 7.44 8.06
CA ASP A 528 3.50 8.76 8.66
C ASP A 528 3.95 9.87 7.68
N PRO A 529 3.01 10.66 7.13
CA PRO A 529 3.35 11.77 6.23
C PRO A 529 4.36 12.75 6.85
N LEU A 530 4.33 12.94 8.18
CA LEU A 530 5.16 13.89 8.92
C LEU A 530 6.63 13.45 9.07
N ASN A 531 7.01 12.28 8.54
CA ASN A 531 8.41 11.85 8.48
C ASN A 531 9.09 12.16 7.14
N TRP A 532 8.35 12.83 6.25
CA TRP A 532 8.79 13.21 4.93
C TRP A 532 8.92 14.72 4.88
N ALA A 533 9.94 15.23 4.18
CA ALA A 533 10.26 16.67 4.08
C ALA A 533 9.14 17.56 3.49
N ARG A 534 8.02 16.97 3.09
CA ARG A 534 6.84 17.62 2.49
C ARG A 534 5.56 17.37 3.30
N ASP A 535 5.66 16.72 4.45
CA ASP A 535 4.53 16.25 5.27
C ASP A 535 3.52 15.42 4.46
N LEU A 536 4.04 14.67 3.48
CA LEU A 536 3.26 13.97 2.47
C LEU A 536 3.95 12.65 2.12
N LEU A 537 3.17 11.57 2.10
CA LEU A 537 3.64 10.27 1.66
C LEU A 537 4.04 10.30 0.18
N PRO A 538 5.14 9.62 -0.21
CA PRO A 538 5.49 9.44 -1.61
C PRO A 538 4.35 8.76 -2.39
N GLY A 539 3.90 9.40 -3.47
CA GLY A 539 2.86 8.87 -4.36
C GLY A 539 3.39 7.88 -5.39
N THR A 540 2.46 7.40 -6.24
CA THR A 540 2.82 6.60 -7.43
C THR A 540 3.79 7.39 -8.32
N ASP A 541 4.84 6.74 -8.78
CA ASP A 541 5.94 7.30 -9.57
C ASP A 541 6.96 8.17 -8.82
N ALA A 542 6.90 8.22 -7.48
CA ALA A 542 7.90 8.95 -6.70
C ALA A 542 9.30 8.32 -6.77
N ASP A 543 10.32 9.17 -6.90
CA ASP A 543 11.71 8.82 -6.62
C ASP A 543 12.00 9.12 -5.16
N VAL A 544 12.38 8.12 -4.37
CA VAL A 544 12.61 8.30 -2.93
C VAL A 544 14.09 8.29 -2.60
N VAL A 545 14.52 9.27 -1.82
CA VAL A 545 15.88 9.36 -1.26
C VAL A 545 15.83 9.44 0.27
N ILE A 546 16.40 8.45 0.93
CA ILE A 546 16.70 8.48 2.37
C ILE A 546 18.21 8.69 2.52
N ALA A 547 18.59 9.90 2.89
CA ALA A 547 19.97 10.36 2.87
C ALA A 547 20.88 9.68 3.92
N GLY A 548 22.18 9.78 3.71
CA GLY A 548 23.22 9.15 4.55
C GLY A 548 23.22 9.53 6.03
N GLU A 549 22.56 10.62 6.42
CA GLU A 549 22.41 10.99 7.83
C GLU A 549 21.47 10.05 8.61
N PHE A 550 20.58 9.35 7.91
CA PHE A 550 19.69 8.33 8.47
C PHE A 550 20.29 6.93 8.45
N ALA A 551 21.59 6.80 8.14
CA ALA A 551 22.26 5.51 8.13
C ALA A 551 22.16 4.81 9.50
N GLY A 552 21.66 3.58 9.49
CA GLY A 552 21.42 2.77 10.70
C GLY A 552 20.09 3.02 11.41
N GLN A 553 19.30 4.03 11.00
CA GLN A 553 17.90 4.13 11.39
C GLN A 553 17.12 2.95 10.80
N THR A 554 16.06 2.51 11.48
CA THR A 554 15.14 1.51 10.95
C THR A 554 13.81 2.19 10.66
N ILE A 555 13.45 2.22 9.37
CA ILE A 555 12.17 2.71 8.89
C ILE A 555 11.23 1.51 8.73
N ILE A 556 9.96 1.68 9.12
CA ILE A 556 9.01 0.57 9.20
C ILE A 556 7.82 0.85 8.28
N HIS A 557 7.60 -0.03 7.31
CA HIS A 557 6.37 -0.13 6.51
C HIS A 557 5.56 -1.32 7.03
N SER A 558 4.38 -1.05 7.57
CA SER A 558 3.63 -2.06 8.31
C SER A 558 2.29 -2.43 7.69
N THR A 559 1.68 -1.54 6.90
CA THR A 559 0.37 -1.73 6.26
C THR A 559 0.27 -0.91 4.98
N GLY A 560 -0.81 -1.07 4.20
CA GLY A 560 -1.07 -0.25 3.01
C GLY A 560 -0.25 -0.65 1.78
N ASP A 561 -0.54 0.01 0.66
CA ASP A 561 0.17 -0.20 -0.60
C ASP A 561 1.04 1.02 -0.91
N THR A 562 2.35 0.81 -0.98
CA THR A 562 3.34 1.80 -1.42
C THR A 562 3.81 1.46 -2.84
N ASN A 563 3.70 2.41 -3.76
CA ASN A 563 4.12 2.25 -5.16
C ASN A 563 5.11 3.34 -5.54
N LEU A 564 6.38 2.99 -5.74
CA LEU A 564 7.46 3.94 -6.05
C LEU A 564 8.02 3.73 -7.46
N HIS A 565 8.56 4.80 -8.05
CA HIS A 565 9.40 4.68 -9.24
C HIS A 565 10.78 4.12 -8.88
N SER A 566 11.49 4.74 -7.92
CA SER A 566 12.80 4.27 -7.42
C SER A 566 13.00 4.54 -5.93
N LEU A 567 13.93 3.83 -5.31
CA LEU A 567 14.34 3.99 -3.91
C LEU A 567 15.88 3.98 -3.79
N GLN A 568 16.45 5.05 -3.25
CA GLN A 568 17.80 5.06 -2.69
C GLN A 568 17.71 5.28 -1.18
N SER A 569 18.10 4.28 -0.40
CA SER A 569 18.06 4.38 1.05
C SER A 569 19.40 4.07 1.70
N ALA A 570 19.88 4.99 2.53
CA ALA A 570 20.97 4.74 3.46
C ALA A 570 20.52 4.03 4.75
N ALA A 571 19.23 4.06 5.06
CA ALA A 571 18.65 3.49 6.28
C ALA A 571 18.35 1.99 6.13
N ASN A 572 18.05 1.33 7.25
CA ASN A 572 17.42 0.02 7.25
C ASN A 572 15.93 0.17 6.93
N LEU A 573 15.35 -0.80 6.25
CA LEU A 573 13.91 -0.86 5.96
C LEU A 573 13.34 -2.16 6.51
N THR A 574 12.25 -2.07 7.27
CA THR A 574 11.45 -3.23 7.70
C THR A 574 10.12 -3.19 6.97
N ILE A 575 9.82 -4.27 6.23
CA ILE A 575 8.51 -4.51 5.65
C ILE A 575 7.86 -5.64 6.46
N SER A 576 6.83 -5.29 7.21
CA SER A 576 6.11 -6.22 8.09
C SER A 576 4.64 -6.39 7.71
N GLY A 577 4.21 -5.82 6.59
CA GLY A 577 2.85 -5.93 6.04
C GLY A 577 2.65 -4.96 4.87
N GLY A 578 1.50 -5.07 4.20
CA GLY A 578 1.17 -4.28 3.01
C GLY A 578 1.87 -4.74 1.73
N VAL A 579 1.75 -3.95 0.66
CA VAL A 579 2.47 -4.14 -0.62
C VAL A 579 3.49 -3.02 -0.79
N PHE A 580 4.75 -3.36 -1.06
CA PHE A 580 5.82 -2.40 -1.34
C PHE A 580 6.37 -2.63 -2.75
N LEU A 581 5.90 -1.83 -3.71
CA LEU A 581 6.26 -1.93 -5.12
C LEU A 581 7.34 -0.91 -5.50
N ILE A 582 8.37 -1.39 -6.18
CA ILE A 582 9.44 -0.55 -6.74
C ILE A 582 9.56 -0.81 -8.25
N ALA A 583 9.27 0.19 -9.07
CA ALA A 583 9.19 0.01 -10.52
C ALA A 583 10.56 -0.18 -11.19
N THR A 584 11.61 0.48 -10.70
CA THR A 584 12.94 0.52 -11.34
C THR A 584 14.08 0.14 -10.39
N ASP A 585 15.29 0.02 -10.92
CA ASP A 585 16.48 -0.36 -10.15
C ASP A 585 16.69 0.55 -8.93
N SER A 586 16.91 -0.07 -7.77
CA SER A 586 16.89 0.60 -6.48
C SER A 586 17.91 0.00 -5.52
N ASN A 587 18.24 0.74 -4.47
CA ASN A 587 19.28 0.36 -3.51
C ASN A 587 18.91 0.68 -2.06
N ILE A 588 19.22 -0.25 -1.17
CA ILE A 588 19.18 -0.08 0.28
C ILE A 588 20.57 -0.42 0.84
N ASP A 589 21.34 0.59 1.22
CA ASP A 589 22.67 0.42 1.82
C ASP A 589 22.60 -0.20 3.24
N GLY A 590 21.43 -0.14 3.87
CA GLY A 590 21.13 -0.79 5.15
C GLY A 590 20.63 -2.23 5.02
N THR A 591 20.06 -2.72 6.13
CA THR A 591 19.40 -4.03 6.18
C THR A 591 17.95 -3.91 5.74
N LEU A 592 17.54 -4.76 4.80
CA LEU A 592 16.13 -5.03 4.53
C LEU A 592 15.67 -6.17 5.44
N THR A 593 14.68 -5.90 6.30
CA THR A 593 14.01 -6.92 7.12
C THR A 593 12.63 -7.19 6.53
N PHE A 594 12.33 -8.44 6.21
CA PHE A 594 11.07 -8.84 5.61
C PHE A 594 10.44 -9.98 6.41
N SER A 595 9.36 -9.67 7.12
CA SER A 595 8.70 -10.60 8.05
C SER A 595 7.30 -11.02 7.60
N ASP A 596 6.62 -10.16 6.84
CA ASP A 596 5.31 -10.39 6.24
C ASP A 596 5.08 -9.36 5.12
N GLY A 597 3.93 -9.43 4.44
CA GLY A 597 3.58 -8.53 3.34
C GLY A 597 4.12 -8.99 1.99
N GLU A 598 4.03 -8.10 1.01
CA GLU A 598 4.47 -8.33 -0.37
C GLU A 598 5.47 -7.26 -0.79
N ARG A 599 6.66 -7.64 -1.28
CA ARG A 599 7.50 -6.74 -2.09
C ARG A 599 7.28 -7.08 -3.54
N ALA A 600 6.89 -6.08 -4.35
CA ALA A 600 6.68 -6.22 -5.78
C ALA A 600 7.64 -5.34 -6.59
N GLY A 601 7.82 -5.64 -7.88
CA GLY A 601 8.53 -4.75 -8.80
C GLY A 601 9.42 -5.45 -9.80
N ILE A 602 9.58 -4.86 -10.98
CA ILE A 602 10.40 -5.43 -12.06
C ILE A 602 11.87 -5.02 -12.00
N GLY A 603 12.19 -3.94 -11.26
CA GLY A 603 13.56 -3.45 -11.09
C GLY A 603 14.41 -4.34 -10.17
N VAL A 604 15.73 -4.26 -10.35
CA VAL A 604 16.71 -4.91 -9.48
C VAL A 604 16.81 -4.14 -8.17
N LEU A 605 16.53 -4.79 -7.05
CA LEU A 605 16.73 -4.24 -5.71
C LEU A 605 18.04 -4.76 -5.13
N THR A 606 19.04 -3.88 -5.04
CA THR A 606 20.29 -4.20 -4.34
C THR A 606 20.12 -3.85 -2.86
N VAL A 607 20.44 -4.80 -1.98
CA VAL A 607 20.44 -4.59 -0.54
C VAL A 607 21.79 -4.98 0.04
N ASN A 608 22.26 -4.24 1.04
CA ASN A 608 23.46 -4.63 1.74
C ASN A 608 23.23 -5.95 2.49
N SER A 609 22.20 -6.03 3.32
CA SER A 609 21.81 -7.25 4.04
C SER A 609 20.31 -7.52 3.93
N LEU A 610 19.91 -8.79 3.95
CA LEU A 610 18.52 -9.24 3.96
C LEU A 610 18.27 -10.17 5.17
N VAL A 611 17.33 -9.80 6.02
CA VAL A 611 16.76 -10.68 7.05
C VAL A 611 15.35 -11.07 6.62
N TRP A 612 15.15 -12.34 6.29
CA TRP A 612 13.90 -12.84 5.74
C TRP A 612 13.28 -13.86 6.69
N SER A 613 12.17 -13.48 7.33
CA SER A 613 11.45 -14.30 8.29
C SER A 613 10.04 -14.71 7.83
N GLY A 614 9.47 -14.04 6.83
CA GLY A 614 8.20 -14.38 6.17
C GLY A 614 7.88 -13.45 5.00
N GLY A 615 6.68 -13.56 4.42
CA GLY A 615 6.19 -12.70 3.32
C GLY A 615 6.45 -13.22 1.90
N THR A 616 6.07 -12.41 0.91
CA THR A 616 6.13 -12.74 -0.52
C THR A 616 6.99 -11.74 -1.30
N LEU A 617 8.03 -12.22 -1.96
CA LEU A 617 8.77 -11.47 -2.99
C LEU A 617 8.13 -11.77 -4.36
N VAL A 618 7.73 -10.73 -5.09
CA VAL A 618 7.03 -10.82 -6.38
C VAL A 618 7.77 -10.03 -7.46
N ALA A 619 8.08 -10.68 -8.58
CA ALA A 619 8.77 -10.13 -9.73
C ALA A 619 10.18 -9.54 -9.45
N GLY A 620 11.00 -9.46 -10.50
CA GLY A 620 12.31 -8.81 -10.45
C GLY A 620 13.40 -9.63 -9.73
N GLU A 621 14.48 -8.94 -9.38
CA GLU A 621 15.66 -9.53 -8.72
C GLU A 621 16.00 -8.79 -7.43
N VAL A 622 16.32 -9.54 -6.37
CA VAL A 622 16.91 -9.01 -5.14
C VAL A 622 18.36 -9.49 -5.04
N VAL A 623 19.31 -8.55 -4.98
CA VAL A 623 20.75 -8.82 -4.87
C VAL A 623 21.22 -8.51 -3.46
N VAL A 624 21.69 -9.52 -2.74
CA VAL A 624 22.21 -9.39 -1.36
C VAL A 624 23.73 -9.30 -1.40
N GLN A 625 24.30 -8.20 -0.90
CA GLN A 625 25.74 -7.92 -1.01
C GLN A 625 26.60 -8.51 0.11
N THR A 626 26.07 -8.61 1.34
CA THR A 626 26.86 -9.03 2.51
C THR A 626 26.23 -10.18 3.28
N LEU A 627 25.02 -10.03 3.82
CA LEU A 627 24.39 -11.05 4.68
C LEU A 627 22.97 -11.38 4.25
N LEU A 628 22.67 -12.67 4.09
CA LEU A 628 21.32 -13.22 3.97
C LEU A 628 21.00 -14.07 5.21
N SER A 629 20.08 -13.63 6.06
CA SER A 629 19.55 -14.44 7.18
C SER A 629 18.16 -14.94 6.84
N ILE A 630 17.98 -16.24 6.69
CA ILE A 630 16.66 -16.88 6.52
C ILE A 630 16.28 -17.53 7.85
N GLU A 631 15.28 -16.96 8.52
CA GLU A 631 14.92 -17.29 9.89
C GLU A 631 13.40 -17.46 10.10
N GLY A 632 12.99 -17.80 11.32
CA GLY A 632 11.57 -17.93 11.66
C GLY A 632 10.87 -19.17 11.09
N VAL A 633 9.60 -19.33 11.44
CA VAL A 633 8.76 -20.49 11.10
C VAL A 633 7.78 -20.19 9.96
N ASN A 634 7.59 -18.92 9.62
CA ASN A 634 6.60 -18.52 8.63
C ASN A 634 7.07 -18.91 7.21
N PRO A 635 6.13 -19.32 6.33
CA PRO A 635 6.42 -19.56 4.93
C PRO A 635 6.98 -18.31 4.23
N LYS A 636 7.76 -18.56 3.20
CA LYS A 636 8.47 -17.57 2.38
C LYS A 636 8.17 -17.85 0.92
N THR A 637 7.76 -16.82 0.19
CA THR A 637 7.36 -16.99 -1.21
C THR A 637 8.26 -16.17 -2.13
N LEU A 638 8.77 -16.79 -3.19
CA LEU A 638 9.50 -16.17 -4.31
C LEU A 638 8.68 -16.34 -5.59
N ALA A 639 7.68 -15.49 -5.79
CA ALA A 639 6.80 -15.56 -6.94
C ALA A 639 7.40 -14.82 -8.15
N ASN A 640 7.76 -15.55 -9.21
CA ASN A 640 8.35 -14.99 -10.43
C ASN A 640 9.57 -14.11 -10.16
N SER A 641 10.35 -14.47 -9.14
CA SER A 641 11.42 -13.63 -8.59
C SER A 641 12.77 -14.35 -8.60
N THR A 642 13.83 -13.55 -8.67
CA THR A 642 15.21 -14.01 -8.51
C THR A 642 15.79 -13.49 -7.20
N LEU A 643 16.37 -14.37 -6.39
CA LEU A 643 17.18 -14.00 -5.23
C LEU A 643 18.64 -14.34 -5.53
N THR A 644 19.51 -13.33 -5.51
CA THR A 644 20.93 -13.45 -5.86
C THR A 644 21.80 -13.13 -4.65
N LEU A 645 22.65 -14.07 -4.25
CA LEU A 645 23.68 -13.87 -3.23
C LEU A 645 25.00 -13.52 -3.91
N ALA A 646 25.56 -12.33 -3.63
CA ALA A 646 26.80 -11.86 -4.23
C ALA A 646 28.01 -12.74 -3.84
N ALA A 647 29.09 -12.67 -4.62
CA ALA A 647 30.26 -13.56 -4.48
C ALA A 647 30.95 -13.52 -3.10
N THR A 648 30.87 -12.38 -2.40
CA THR A 648 31.43 -12.20 -1.05
C THR A 648 30.39 -12.34 0.06
N ALA A 649 29.13 -12.52 -0.30
CA ALA A 649 28.04 -12.55 0.66
C ALA A 649 27.94 -13.93 1.34
N VAL A 650 27.45 -13.91 2.57
CA VAL A 650 27.20 -15.10 3.39
C VAL A 650 25.71 -15.18 3.66
N GLY A 651 25.11 -16.31 3.31
CA GLY A 651 23.73 -16.65 3.59
C GLY A 651 23.64 -17.80 4.59
N THR A 652 22.76 -17.67 5.57
CA THR A 652 22.46 -18.74 6.53
C THR A 652 20.97 -19.01 6.58
N TRP A 653 20.57 -20.27 6.53
CA TRP A 653 19.19 -20.71 6.72
C TRP A 653 19.08 -21.48 8.04
N THR A 654 18.55 -20.79 9.06
CA THR A 654 18.38 -21.32 10.42
C THR A 654 16.91 -21.52 10.79
N GLY A 655 15.99 -20.82 10.11
CA GLY A 655 14.55 -20.97 10.28
C GLY A 655 14.02 -22.30 9.73
N THR A 656 12.83 -22.70 10.19
CA THR A 656 12.10 -23.90 9.71
C THR A 656 10.98 -23.56 8.74
N GLY A 657 10.72 -22.27 8.49
CA GLY A 657 9.74 -21.82 7.51
C GLY A 657 10.16 -22.22 6.09
N ARG A 658 9.23 -22.87 5.38
CA ARG A 658 9.42 -23.34 4.00
C ARG A 658 9.59 -22.19 3.01
N ILE A 659 10.40 -22.39 1.97
CA ILE A 659 10.47 -21.52 0.78
C ILE A 659 9.69 -22.15 -0.39
N SER A 660 8.91 -21.36 -1.13
CA SER A 660 8.16 -21.83 -2.31
C SER A 660 8.08 -20.79 -3.42
N PRO A 661 7.89 -21.19 -4.69
CA PRO A 661 7.71 -20.27 -5.81
C PRO A 661 6.29 -19.67 -5.87
N GLY A 662 5.41 -19.99 -4.91
CA GLY A 662 4.01 -19.60 -4.92
C GLY A 662 3.10 -20.61 -5.62
N GLY A 663 2.24 -20.12 -6.52
CA GLY A 663 1.17 -20.90 -7.15
C GLY A 663 1.53 -21.56 -8.50
N VAL A 664 0.51 -22.14 -9.14
CA VAL A 664 0.64 -22.83 -10.44
C VAL A 664 1.26 -21.90 -11.49
N GLY A 665 2.30 -22.36 -12.17
CA GLY A 665 2.94 -21.63 -13.28
C GLY A 665 3.87 -20.50 -12.86
N GLN A 666 4.13 -20.32 -11.57
CA GLN A 666 5.13 -19.37 -11.07
C GLN A 666 6.53 -19.99 -11.05
N SER A 667 7.56 -19.15 -11.13
CA SER A 667 8.96 -19.57 -11.12
C SER A 667 9.77 -18.83 -10.06
N ALA A 668 10.70 -19.52 -9.41
CA ALA A 668 11.68 -18.91 -8.52
C ALA A 668 13.09 -19.28 -8.98
N VAL A 669 14.01 -18.33 -8.92
CA VAL A 669 15.44 -18.56 -9.19
C VAL A 669 16.26 -18.13 -7.98
N PHE A 670 17.14 -19.01 -7.52
CA PHE A 670 18.14 -18.72 -6.50
C PHE A 670 19.54 -18.79 -7.11
N ASN A 671 20.22 -17.65 -7.23
CA ASN A 671 21.59 -17.57 -7.73
C ASN A 671 22.55 -17.45 -6.56
N ASN A 672 23.34 -18.49 -6.31
CA ASN A 672 24.35 -18.48 -5.27
C ASN A 672 25.75 -18.28 -5.87
N HIS A 673 26.31 -17.07 -5.70
CA HIS A 673 27.72 -16.80 -5.98
C HIS A 673 28.58 -16.79 -4.70
N GLY A 674 27.95 -16.59 -3.54
CA GLY A 674 28.60 -16.49 -2.24
C GLY A 674 28.65 -17.82 -1.49
N THR A 675 28.54 -17.77 -0.16
CA THR A 675 28.37 -18.97 0.67
C THR A 675 26.95 -19.03 1.20
N PHE A 676 26.19 -20.06 0.87
CA PHE A 676 24.85 -20.31 1.41
C PHE A 676 24.90 -21.58 2.28
N ASP A 677 24.66 -21.44 3.58
CA ASP A 677 24.76 -22.52 4.57
C ASP A 677 23.41 -22.83 5.22
N ILE A 678 22.92 -24.04 5.01
CA ILE A 678 21.68 -24.55 5.60
C ILE A 678 22.01 -25.25 6.92
N GLN A 679 21.41 -24.75 8.00
CA GLN A 679 21.63 -25.18 9.38
C GLN A 679 20.38 -25.78 10.04
N SER A 680 19.28 -25.91 9.28
CA SER A 680 17.96 -26.35 9.75
C SER A 680 17.36 -27.47 8.91
N ASP A 681 16.23 -28.01 9.38
CA ASP A 681 15.43 -29.04 8.69
C ASP A 681 14.43 -28.44 7.68
N ALA A 682 14.75 -27.27 7.13
CA ALA A 682 13.81 -26.54 6.32
C ALA A 682 13.70 -27.12 4.90
N ASP A 683 12.49 -26.99 4.33
CA ASP A 683 12.19 -27.45 2.99
C ASP A 683 12.12 -26.29 2.00
N LEU A 684 12.65 -26.52 0.81
CA LEU A 684 12.33 -25.75 -0.40
C LEU A 684 11.45 -26.65 -1.26
N SER A 685 10.24 -26.20 -1.61
CA SER A 685 9.37 -27.01 -2.48
C SER A 685 8.59 -26.24 -3.52
N THR A 686 8.41 -26.87 -4.68
CA THR A 686 7.83 -26.28 -5.89
C THR A 686 6.30 -26.20 -5.87
N PHE A 687 5.60 -27.07 -5.13
CA PHE A 687 4.15 -27.32 -5.29
C PHE A 687 3.75 -27.61 -6.75
N SER A 688 3.37 -26.56 -7.47
CA SER A 688 2.93 -26.58 -8.87
C SER A 688 3.60 -25.48 -9.71
N GLY A 689 4.59 -24.79 -9.12
CA GLY A 689 5.51 -23.89 -9.79
C GLY A 689 6.83 -24.58 -10.11
N THR A 690 7.87 -23.79 -10.34
CA THR A 690 9.23 -24.27 -10.61
C THR A 690 10.24 -23.51 -9.76
N VAL A 691 11.27 -24.21 -9.27
CA VAL A 691 12.41 -23.56 -8.61
C VAL A 691 13.70 -24.01 -9.27
N THR A 692 14.58 -23.05 -9.54
CA THR A 692 15.93 -23.31 -10.06
C THR A 692 16.97 -22.77 -9.08
N ILE A 693 17.95 -23.59 -8.72
CA ILE A 693 19.13 -23.19 -7.96
C ILE A 693 20.32 -23.19 -8.91
N ASN A 694 20.98 -22.04 -9.05
CA ASN A 694 22.23 -21.90 -9.79
C ASN A 694 23.37 -21.66 -8.81
N ASN A 695 24.22 -22.66 -8.60
CA ASN A 695 25.33 -22.58 -7.68
C ASN A 695 26.66 -22.41 -8.43
N THR A 696 27.31 -21.28 -8.18
CA THR A 696 28.71 -20.98 -8.59
C THR A 696 29.61 -20.69 -7.39
N GLY A 697 29.00 -20.44 -6.22
CA GLY A 697 29.68 -20.29 -4.93
C GLY A 697 29.69 -21.59 -4.13
N ILE A 698 29.48 -21.49 -2.82
CA ILE A 698 29.41 -22.62 -1.89
C ILE A 698 27.97 -22.80 -1.42
N PHE A 699 27.38 -23.97 -1.66
CA PHE A 699 26.10 -24.40 -1.11
C PHE A 699 26.37 -25.48 -0.07
N ARG A 700 26.17 -25.19 1.21
CA ARG A 700 26.53 -26.05 2.33
C ARG A 700 25.31 -26.51 3.10
N LYS A 701 25.35 -27.76 3.56
CA LYS A 701 24.47 -28.31 4.59
C LYS A 701 25.32 -28.67 5.81
N SER A 702 25.21 -27.89 6.89
CA SER A 702 26.07 -28.04 8.09
C SER A 702 25.33 -28.45 9.37
N GLY A 703 24.02 -28.23 9.46
CA GLY A 703 23.21 -28.58 10.64
C GLY A 703 21.80 -29.04 10.28
N GLY A 704 21.03 -29.54 11.24
CA GLY A 704 19.72 -30.18 11.01
C GLY A 704 19.84 -31.66 10.61
N ASP A 705 18.78 -32.42 10.82
CA ASP A 705 18.60 -33.83 10.48
C ASP A 705 18.32 -34.04 8.97
N LEU A 706 17.32 -33.36 8.39
CA LEU A 706 16.94 -33.54 6.98
C LEU A 706 16.52 -32.21 6.35
N THR A 707 17.19 -31.84 5.26
CA THR A 707 16.78 -30.75 4.38
C THR A 707 16.31 -31.32 3.05
N THR A 708 15.12 -30.91 2.59
CA THR A 708 14.61 -31.30 1.28
C THR A 708 14.60 -30.12 0.31
N LEU A 709 15.23 -30.30 -0.85
CA LEU A 709 15.25 -29.33 -1.94
C LEU A 709 14.58 -29.92 -3.16
N ASP A 710 13.35 -29.48 -3.41
CA ASP A 710 12.64 -29.75 -4.65
C ASP A 710 12.87 -28.56 -5.59
N ALA A 711 14.00 -28.60 -6.30
CA ALA A 711 14.44 -27.60 -7.27
C ALA A 711 15.34 -28.21 -8.35
N VAL A 712 15.29 -27.66 -9.57
CA VAL A 712 16.31 -27.92 -10.60
C VAL A 712 17.63 -27.34 -10.11
N PHE A 713 18.61 -28.18 -9.82
CA PHE A 713 19.88 -27.78 -9.21
C PHE A 713 21.01 -27.84 -10.23
N ASN A 714 21.51 -26.68 -10.63
CA ASN A 714 22.66 -26.52 -11.52
C ASN A 714 23.90 -26.18 -10.68
N ASN A 715 24.91 -27.05 -10.69
CA ASN A 715 26.15 -26.81 -9.97
C ASN A 715 27.34 -26.58 -10.93
N SER A 716 28.10 -25.54 -10.62
CA SER A 716 29.45 -25.25 -11.15
C SER A 716 30.39 -24.72 -10.05
N GLY A 717 29.90 -24.63 -8.81
CA GLY A 717 30.65 -24.26 -7.61
C GLY A 717 30.82 -25.47 -6.68
N ILE A 718 30.74 -25.24 -5.37
CA ILE A 718 30.87 -26.29 -4.36
C ILE A 718 29.51 -26.61 -3.75
N VAL A 719 29.13 -27.88 -3.71
CA VAL A 719 28.07 -28.43 -2.85
C VAL A 719 28.75 -29.19 -1.72
N ASP A 720 28.54 -28.79 -0.47
CA ASP A 720 29.26 -29.30 0.71
C ASP A 720 28.27 -29.87 1.75
N VAL A 721 28.09 -31.19 1.76
CA VAL A 721 27.20 -31.92 2.67
C VAL A 721 28.00 -32.42 3.88
N GLN A 722 27.97 -31.66 4.97
CA GLN A 722 28.80 -31.91 6.15
C GLN A 722 28.11 -32.75 7.23
N SER A 723 26.77 -32.74 7.29
CA SER A 723 26.04 -33.45 8.33
C SER A 723 24.65 -33.93 7.89
N ASN A 724 24.28 -35.11 8.41
CA ASN A 724 22.99 -35.77 8.21
C ASN A 724 22.58 -35.81 6.73
N ILE A 725 21.34 -35.42 6.39
CA ILE A 725 20.78 -35.69 5.05
C ILE A 725 20.47 -34.39 4.30
N LEU A 726 21.02 -34.27 3.09
CA LEU A 726 20.53 -33.37 2.05
C LEU A 726 19.77 -34.19 1.00
N ARG A 727 18.48 -33.94 0.83
CA ARG A 727 17.63 -34.61 -0.17
C ARG A 727 17.33 -33.66 -1.33
N LEU A 728 17.59 -34.12 -2.55
CA LEU A 728 17.28 -33.44 -3.80
C LEU A 728 16.12 -34.18 -4.49
N ASP A 729 14.98 -33.52 -4.63
CA ASP A 729 13.73 -34.14 -5.15
C ASP A 729 13.47 -33.84 -6.63
N SER A 730 14.34 -33.04 -7.24
CA SER A 730 14.33 -32.67 -8.64
C SER A 730 15.72 -32.93 -9.25
N SER A 731 15.94 -32.59 -10.52
CA SER A 731 17.19 -32.86 -11.22
C SER A 731 18.41 -32.18 -10.58
N TYR A 732 19.52 -32.90 -10.47
CA TYR A 732 20.83 -32.36 -10.10
C TYR A 732 21.82 -32.54 -11.25
N THR A 733 22.50 -31.45 -11.65
CA THR A 733 23.54 -31.51 -12.70
C THR A 733 24.78 -30.71 -12.28
N GLN A 734 25.92 -31.40 -12.20
CA GLN A 734 27.23 -30.77 -11.96
C GLN A 734 28.05 -30.68 -13.25
N THR A 735 28.20 -29.48 -13.77
CA THR A 735 28.98 -29.22 -14.99
C THR A 735 30.44 -28.89 -14.73
N ASP A 736 30.74 -28.37 -13.54
CA ASP A 736 32.08 -28.05 -13.03
C ASP A 736 32.03 -28.02 -11.49
N GLY A 737 33.15 -27.71 -10.83
CA GLY A 737 33.21 -27.55 -9.39
C GLY A 737 33.19 -28.88 -8.63
N GLU A 738 32.67 -28.87 -7.42
CA GLU A 738 32.80 -29.97 -6.47
C GLU A 738 31.47 -30.31 -5.79
N THR A 739 31.22 -31.60 -5.57
CA THR A 739 30.26 -32.10 -4.58
C THR A 739 31.01 -32.89 -3.54
N ILE A 740 30.90 -32.49 -2.28
CA ILE A 740 31.61 -33.07 -1.16
C ILE A 740 30.59 -33.68 -0.20
N VAL A 741 30.68 -35.00 0.04
CA VAL A 741 29.85 -35.69 1.02
C VAL A 741 30.73 -36.18 2.16
N ALA A 742 30.63 -35.52 3.31
CA ALA A 742 31.45 -35.82 4.48
C ALA A 742 31.10 -37.18 5.09
N VAL A 743 32.04 -37.72 5.88
CA VAL A 743 31.82 -38.98 6.61
C VAL A 743 30.61 -38.87 7.54
N GLY A 744 29.69 -39.83 7.43
CA GLY A 744 28.45 -39.85 8.20
C GLY A 744 27.34 -38.93 7.68
N ALA A 745 27.57 -38.21 6.58
CA ALA A 745 26.55 -37.46 5.87
C ALA A 745 26.01 -38.24 4.66
N THR A 746 24.80 -37.88 4.22
CA THR A 746 24.09 -38.50 3.11
C THR A 746 23.60 -37.45 2.11
N LEU A 747 23.92 -37.63 0.84
CA LEU A 747 23.25 -36.96 -0.28
C LEU A 747 22.21 -37.93 -0.87
N ARG A 748 20.94 -37.56 -0.86
CA ARG A 748 19.84 -38.44 -1.30
C ARG A 748 19.09 -37.85 -2.49
N SER A 749 18.70 -38.68 -3.44
CA SER A 749 17.83 -38.29 -4.55
C SER A 749 16.98 -39.47 -5.02
N ASN A 750 15.77 -39.18 -5.52
CA ASN A 750 14.96 -40.18 -6.25
C ASN A 750 15.33 -40.22 -7.75
N GLU A 751 15.95 -39.15 -8.25
CA GLU A 751 16.44 -39.02 -9.62
C GLU A 751 17.94 -39.33 -9.68
N THR A 752 18.45 -39.65 -10.88
CA THR A 752 19.89 -39.82 -11.10
C THR A 752 20.63 -38.49 -10.85
N LEU A 753 21.72 -38.56 -10.09
CA LEU A 753 22.65 -37.44 -9.92
C LEU A 753 23.63 -37.43 -11.10
N GLU A 754 23.56 -36.37 -11.91
CA GLU A 754 24.34 -36.23 -13.13
C GLU A 754 25.60 -35.38 -12.88
N PHE A 755 26.77 -35.94 -13.17
CA PHE A 755 28.06 -35.26 -13.06
C PHE A 755 28.75 -35.23 -14.43
N PRO A 756 28.26 -34.47 -15.42
CA PRO A 756 28.94 -34.31 -16.70
C PRO A 756 30.35 -33.68 -16.59
N GLY A 757 30.68 -33.03 -15.47
CA GLY A 757 32.01 -32.51 -15.16
C GLY A 757 32.25 -32.26 -13.67
N GLY A 758 33.40 -31.67 -13.33
CA GLY A 758 33.80 -31.41 -11.95
C GLY A 758 34.24 -32.66 -11.18
N SER A 759 34.11 -32.62 -9.86
CA SER A 759 34.52 -33.69 -8.95
C SER A 759 33.44 -34.05 -7.94
N LEU A 760 33.27 -35.34 -7.67
CA LEU A 760 32.55 -35.88 -6.53
C LEU A 760 33.58 -36.36 -5.50
N LEU A 761 33.54 -35.83 -4.28
CA LEU A 761 34.53 -36.07 -3.24
C LEU A 761 33.91 -36.51 -1.91
N GLY A 762 34.71 -37.18 -1.09
CA GLY A 762 34.42 -37.44 0.32
C GLY A 762 34.21 -38.90 0.65
N ALA A 763 33.69 -39.17 1.85
CA ALA A 763 33.59 -40.51 2.44
C ALA A 763 32.22 -40.75 3.10
N GLY A 764 31.19 -40.10 2.57
CA GLY A 764 29.80 -40.26 2.99
C GLY A 764 29.02 -41.24 2.11
N THR A 765 27.70 -41.19 2.24
CA THR A 765 26.77 -42.02 1.48
C THR A 765 26.02 -41.19 0.44
N ILE A 766 25.86 -41.73 -0.76
CA ILE A 766 24.94 -41.22 -1.78
C ILE A 766 23.81 -42.24 -1.91
N GLU A 767 22.59 -41.84 -1.55
CA GLU A 767 21.39 -42.65 -1.73
C GLU A 767 20.67 -42.19 -3.00
N ALA A 768 21.24 -42.55 -4.15
CA ALA A 768 20.74 -42.24 -5.49
C ALA A 768 21.50 -43.05 -6.55
N ASP A 769 20.93 -43.12 -7.76
CA ASP A 769 21.70 -43.49 -8.94
C ASP A 769 22.68 -42.36 -9.29
N VAL A 770 23.89 -42.71 -9.72
CA VAL A 770 24.95 -41.76 -10.08
C VAL A 770 25.42 -42.02 -11.51
N ALA A 771 25.39 -40.98 -12.33
CA ALA A 771 25.99 -40.98 -13.67
C ALA A 771 27.13 -39.94 -13.72
N ASN A 772 28.36 -40.40 -13.80
CA ASN A 772 29.54 -39.55 -13.70
C ASN A 772 30.38 -39.55 -14.97
N SER A 773 30.79 -38.36 -15.39
CA SER A 773 31.80 -38.10 -16.43
C SER A 773 32.93 -37.19 -15.92
N GLY A 774 32.86 -36.75 -14.66
CA GLY A 774 33.91 -36.01 -13.96
C GLY A 774 34.84 -36.92 -13.16
N ALA A 775 35.49 -36.40 -12.12
CA ALA A 775 36.31 -37.18 -11.19
C ALA A 775 35.50 -37.66 -9.99
N VAL A 776 35.72 -38.90 -9.54
CA VAL A 776 35.29 -39.39 -8.23
C VAL A 776 36.54 -39.57 -7.38
N VAL A 777 36.66 -38.85 -6.27
CA VAL A 777 37.83 -38.82 -5.40
C VAL A 777 37.44 -39.24 -3.99
N ILE A 778 37.93 -40.39 -3.56
CA ILE A 778 37.51 -41.02 -2.31
C ILE A 778 38.73 -41.01 -1.39
N PRO A 779 38.71 -40.34 -0.23
CA PRO A 779 39.84 -40.32 0.71
C PRO A 779 39.77 -41.44 1.78
N SER A 780 38.74 -42.28 1.73
CA SER A 780 38.59 -43.49 2.55
C SER A 780 37.54 -44.41 1.93
N MET A 781 36.29 -44.33 2.37
CA MET A 781 35.20 -45.16 1.84
C MET A 781 34.00 -44.28 1.48
N MET A 782 33.53 -44.37 0.24
CA MET A 782 32.28 -43.76 -0.21
C MET A 782 31.28 -44.86 -0.60
N THR A 783 30.02 -44.69 -0.21
CA THR A 783 28.94 -45.63 -0.59
C THR A 783 27.98 -44.98 -1.57
N ILE A 784 27.69 -45.63 -2.68
CA ILE A 784 26.58 -45.33 -3.59
C ILE A 784 25.52 -46.42 -3.38
N ASP A 785 24.47 -46.07 -2.64
CA ASP A 785 23.28 -46.90 -2.47
C ASP A 785 22.32 -46.69 -3.66
N GLY A 786 22.72 -47.22 -4.81
CA GLY A 786 22.07 -47.06 -6.10
C GLY A 786 22.92 -47.62 -7.24
N ASN A 787 22.50 -47.42 -8.48
CA ASN A 787 23.29 -47.76 -9.65
C ASN A 787 24.44 -46.75 -9.84
N TYR A 788 25.60 -47.24 -10.25
CA TYR A 788 26.76 -46.40 -10.56
C TYR A 788 27.17 -46.56 -12.03
N THR A 789 27.07 -45.48 -12.79
CA THR A 789 27.59 -45.39 -14.15
C THR A 789 28.76 -44.42 -14.18
N GLN A 790 29.91 -44.92 -14.57
CA GLN A 790 31.09 -44.13 -14.90
C GLN A 790 31.23 -44.10 -16.43
N ASN A 791 31.07 -42.93 -17.03
CA ASN A 791 31.10 -42.72 -18.50
C ASN A 791 32.55 -42.62 -19.02
N ASP A 792 32.74 -42.75 -20.35
CA ASP A 792 34.06 -42.79 -21.06
C ASP A 792 34.99 -41.58 -20.79
N GLY A 793 34.44 -40.46 -20.32
CA GLY A 793 35.20 -39.27 -19.88
C GLY A 793 35.55 -39.21 -18.39
N GLY A 794 34.94 -40.08 -17.58
CA GLY A 794 35.02 -40.06 -16.13
C GLY A 794 36.28 -40.70 -15.57
N ARG A 795 36.61 -40.35 -14.33
CA ARG A 795 37.80 -40.79 -13.60
C ARG A 795 37.43 -41.29 -12.21
N LEU A 796 37.94 -42.44 -11.81
CA LEU A 796 37.92 -42.90 -10.43
C LEU A 796 39.34 -42.76 -9.85
N VAL A 797 39.48 -41.92 -8.82
CA VAL A 797 40.74 -41.65 -8.13
C VAL A 797 40.76 -42.41 -6.81
N ILE A 798 41.75 -43.28 -6.64
CA ILE A 798 41.89 -44.16 -5.46
C ILE A 798 43.25 -43.92 -4.80
N GLY A 799 43.24 -43.59 -3.51
CA GLY A 799 44.41 -43.56 -2.65
C GLY A 799 44.87 -44.96 -2.23
N ILE A 800 46.17 -45.18 -2.15
CA ILE A 800 46.76 -46.36 -1.50
C ILE A 800 47.65 -45.91 -0.35
N GLU A 801 47.19 -46.06 0.90
CA GLU A 801 47.80 -45.43 2.07
C GLU A 801 48.10 -46.41 3.21
N ASP A 802 49.01 -46.03 4.11
CA ASP A 802 49.25 -46.77 5.37
C ASP A 802 48.09 -46.53 6.36
N GLY A 803 47.23 -47.53 6.55
CA GLY A 803 46.14 -47.55 7.51
C GLY A 803 46.51 -48.12 8.90
N PRO A 804 45.63 -47.99 9.92
CA PRO A 804 45.89 -48.44 11.30
C PRO A 804 46.11 -49.96 11.46
N LYS A 805 45.87 -50.74 10.41
CA LYS A 805 46.01 -52.22 10.37
C LYS A 805 46.99 -52.71 9.29
N GLY A 806 47.67 -51.83 8.56
CA GLY A 806 48.50 -52.14 7.38
C GLY A 806 48.18 -51.19 6.23
N VAL A 807 48.69 -51.42 5.03
CA VAL A 807 48.27 -50.66 3.82
C VAL A 807 46.82 -50.97 3.50
N ASP A 808 46.02 -49.92 3.34
CA ASP A 808 44.60 -49.95 2.95
C ASP A 808 44.44 -49.10 1.68
N ALA A 809 43.44 -49.41 0.85
CA ALA A 809 43.09 -48.59 -0.32
C ALA A 809 41.78 -47.87 -0.06
N ASP A 810 41.63 -46.71 -0.69
CA ASP A 810 40.33 -46.07 -0.77
C ASP A 810 39.35 -46.96 -1.56
N GLN A 811 38.08 -46.91 -1.19
CA GLN A 811 37.08 -47.85 -1.68
C GLN A 811 35.77 -47.17 -2.06
N LEU A 812 35.29 -47.45 -3.27
CA LEU A 812 33.92 -47.18 -3.67
C LEU A 812 33.05 -48.41 -3.39
N VAL A 813 31.99 -48.27 -2.62
CA VAL A 813 31.01 -49.33 -2.38
C VAL A 813 29.73 -49.02 -3.17
N VAL A 814 29.22 -49.97 -3.94
CA VAL A 814 28.00 -49.80 -4.75
C VAL A 814 27.01 -50.91 -4.45
N THR A 815 25.73 -50.59 -4.21
CA THR A 815 24.69 -51.58 -3.93
C THR A 815 23.88 -52.01 -5.16
N GLY A 816 23.84 -51.17 -6.21
CA GLY A 816 23.17 -51.41 -7.48
C GLY A 816 24.10 -51.90 -8.59
N ASP A 817 23.67 -51.72 -9.85
CA ASP A 817 24.45 -52.11 -11.02
C ASP A 817 25.61 -51.14 -11.27
N VAL A 818 26.75 -51.68 -11.70
CA VAL A 818 27.98 -50.91 -11.99
C VAL A 818 28.30 -50.99 -13.48
N HIS A 819 28.40 -49.84 -14.13
CA HIS A 819 28.77 -49.71 -15.55
C HIS A 819 30.02 -48.82 -15.68
N LEU A 820 31.10 -49.33 -16.26
CA LEU A 820 32.42 -48.67 -16.27
C LEU A 820 32.83 -48.03 -17.60
N ASN A 821 32.06 -48.17 -18.69
CA ASN A 821 32.19 -47.51 -20.00
C ASN A 821 33.58 -46.99 -20.43
N ASP A 822 34.64 -47.77 -20.26
CA ASP A 822 36.04 -47.41 -20.57
C ASP A 822 36.54 -46.16 -19.81
N ALA A 823 36.13 -45.97 -18.57
CA ALA A 823 36.55 -44.86 -17.72
C ALA A 823 37.99 -44.96 -17.23
N ILE A 824 38.57 -43.82 -16.80
CA ILE A 824 39.96 -43.77 -16.31
C ILE A 824 40.04 -44.26 -14.86
N LEU A 825 40.92 -45.24 -14.60
CA LEU A 825 41.39 -45.55 -13.25
C LEU A 825 42.65 -44.74 -12.96
N ASP A 826 42.60 -43.89 -11.94
CA ASP A 826 43.70 -43.03 -11.50
C ASP A 826 44.09 -43.43 -10.06
N LEU A 827 45.37 -43.73 -9.84
CA LEU A 827 45.87 -44.12 -8.52
C LEU A 827 46.61 -42.92 -7.92
N SER A 828 46.47 -42.70 -6.62
CA SER A 828 47.11 -41.61 -5.89
C SER A 828 47.72 -42.14 -4.57
N ALA A 829 48.82 -41.55 -4.10
CA ALA A 829 49.59 -41.95 -2.89
C ALA A 829 50.09 -43.42 -2.84
N VAL A 830 51.33 -43.65 -2.37
CA VAL A 830 51.79 -45.01 -1.98
C VAL A 830 52.74 -44.98 -0.78
N VAL A 831 52.46 -45.82 0.22
CA VAL A 831 53.50 -46.52 1.00
C VAL A 831 53.28 -48.03 0.84
N ALA A 832 54.35 -48.77 0.55
CA ALA A 832 54.28 -50.16 0.07
C ALA A 832 54.03 -51.22 1.16
N ASN A 833 53.21 -52.25 0.87
CA ASN A 833 53.12 -53.53 1.60
C ASN A 833 53.48 -54.73 0.68
N PRO A 834 53.66 -55.96 1.20
CA PRO A 834 54.28 -57.03 0.43
C PRO A 834 53.41 -57.51 -0.75
N PRO A 835 54.05 -57.90 -1.87
CA PRO A 835 53.37 -58.41 -3.07
C PRO A 835 52.34 -59.51 -2.76
N GLY A 836 51.24 -59.52 -3.51
CA GLY A 836 50.26 -60.60 -3.50
C GLY A 836 49.04 -60.45 -2.56
N THR A 837 48.85 -59.30 -1.90
CA THR A 837 47.58 -58.99 -1.20
C THR A 837 46.70 -58.12 -2.10
N PRO A 838 45.46 -58.53 -2.43
CA PRO A 838 44.55 -57.72 -3.24
C PRO A 838 43.92 -56.58 -2.42
N PHE A 839 43.82 -55.40 -3.03
CA PHE A 839 43.07 -54.25 -2.53
C PHE A 839 41.77 -54.12 -3.32
N VAL A 840 40.61 -54.18 -2.66
CA VAL A 840 39.32 -53.94 -3.32
C VAL A 840 39.10 -52.44 -3.41
N ILE A 841 39.04 -51.92 -4.64
CA ILE A 841 38.88 -50.48 -4.92
C ILE A 841 37.43 -50.14 -5.30
N LEU A 842 36.67 -51.14 -5.77
CA LEU A 842 35.24 -51.05 -6.03
C LEU A 842 34.58 -52.33 -5.52
N ASP A 843 33.80 -52.22 -4.46
CA ASP A 843 33.03 -53.30 -3.83
C ASP A 843 31.58 -53.24 -4.34
N ASN A 844 31.22 -54.23 -5.16
CA ASN A 844 29.90 -54.33 -5.76
C ASN A 844 29.06 -55.30 -4.94
N LEU A 845 28.19 -54.76 -4.09
CA LEU A 845 27.27 -55.53 -3.26
C LEU A 845 26.04 -56.02 -4.05
N GLY A 846 25.88 -55.59 -5.30
CA GLY A 846 24.81 -56.01 -6.20
C GLY A 846 24.95 -57.46 -6.67
N THR A 847 23.88 -58.01 -7.25
CA THR A 847 23.88 -59.40 -7.75
C THR A 847 24.35 -59.54 -9.20
N ASN A 848 24.39 -58.43 -9.96
CA ASN A 848 24.77 -58.39 -11.36
C ASN A 848 26.27 -58.15 -11.52
N ALA A 849 26.81 -58.56 -12.67
CA ALA A 849 28.20 -58.30 -13.00
C ALA A 849 28.47 -56.85 -13.33
N ILE A 850 29.68 -56.39 -12.96
CA ILE A 850 30.23 -55.13 -13.47
C ILE A 850 30.22 -55.23 -14.99
N ASP A 851 29.56 -54.25 -15.62
CA ASP A 851 29.55 -54.09 -17.07
C ASP A 851 30.65 -53.09 -17.47
N GLY A 852 31.42 -53.43 -18.51
CA GLY A 852 32.58 -52.65 -18.94
C GLY A 852 33.86 -52.87 -18.12
N GLN A 853 34.87 -52.05 -18.41
CA GLN A 853 36.21 -52.11 -17.82
C GLN A 853 36.78 -50.69 -17.68
N PHE A 854 37.90 -50.56 -16.96
CA PHE A 854 38.63 -49.29 -16.87
C PHE A 854 39.63 -49.17 -18.03
N ARG A 855 40.23 -47.99 -18.18
CA ARG A 855 41.41 -47.72 -18.99
C ARG A 855 42.42 -46.87 -18.23
N THR A 856 43.65 -46.87 -18.71
CA THR A 856 44.70 -45.95 -18.27
C THR A 856 44.51 -44.56 -18.87
N GLU A 857 45.23 -43.55 -18.35
CA GLU A 857 45.18 -42.18 -18.85
C GLU A 857 45.62 -42.07 -20.33
N ASP A 858 46.57 -42.90 -20.78
CA ASP A 858 47.01 -42.98 -22.18
C ASP A 858 46.07 -43.79 -23.10
N GLY A 859 44.96 -44.31 -22.56
CA GLY A 859 43.86 -44.92 -23.30
C GLY A 859 43.95 -46.44 -23.47
N GLN A 860 44.83 -47.13 -22.74
CA GLN A 860 44.90 -48.59 -22.74
C GLN A 860 43.74 -49.18 -21.92
N LEU A 861 42.88 -49.97 -22.57
CA LEU A 861 41.84 -50.74 -21.87
C LEU A 861 42.47 -51.76 -20.90
N LEU A 862 41.93 -51.80 -19.69
CA LEU A 862 42.36 -52.67 -18.60
C LEU A 862 41.42 -53.87 -18.51
N ALA A 863 41.59 -54.86 -19.37
CA ALA A 863 40.87 -56.14 -19.26
C ALA A 863 41.33 -56.94 -18.03
N GLU A 864 40.59 -57.98 -17.64
CA GLU A 864 40.96 -58.93 -16.58
C GLU A 864 42.45 -59.34 -16.66
N GLY A 865 43.19 -59.15 -15.56
CA GLY A 865 44.62 -59.48 -15.45
C GLY A 865 45.57 -58.46 -16.10
N SER A 866 45.06 -57.30 -16.55
CA SER A 866 45.92 -56.22 -17.07
C SER A 866 46.79 -55.63 -15.97
N VAL A 867 47.95 -55.09 -16.36
CA VAL A 867 48.87 -54.42 -15.42
C VAL A 867 48.74 -52.91 -15.59
N VAL A 868 48.43 -52.21 -14.50
CA VAL A 868 48.52 -50.76 -14.37
C VAL A 868 49.81 -50.41 -13.61
N VAL A 869 50.58 -49.46 -14.12
CA VAL A 869 51.84 -49.02 -13.50
C VAL A 869 51.66 -47.63 -12.93
N PHE A 870 51.96 -47.46 -11.64
CA PHE A 870 51.93 -46.18 -10.94
C PHE A 870 53.13 -46.09 -10.00
N ASP A 871 53.87 -44.97 -10.06
CA ASP A 871 55.07 -44.71 -9.26
C ASP A 871 56.08 -45.89 -9.20
N ASP A 872 56.44 -46.43 -10.37
CA ASP A 872 57.33 -47.61 -10.55
C ASP A 872 56.82 -48.94 -9.98
N LEU A 873 55.58 -49.00 -9.46
CA LEU A 873 54.92 -50.21 -8.98
C LEU A 873 53.92 -50.74 -10.02
N ALA A 874 53.89 -52.06 -10.18
CA ALA A 874 53.00 -52.76 -11.10
C ALA A 874 51.86 -53.42 -10.33
N PHE A 875 50.62 -53.09 -10.69
CA PHE A 875 49.42 -53.67 -10.11
C PHE A 875 48.65 -54.44 -11.17
N GLU A 876 48.32 -55.70 -10.88
CA GLU A 876 47.40 -56.50 -11.68
C GLU A 876 45.95 -56.18 -11.28
N ILE A 877 45.09 -55.82 -12.23
CA ILE A 877 43.66 -55.57 -12.00
C ILE A 877 42.84 -56.85 -12.20
N VAL A 878 41.85 -57.04 -11.32
CA VAL A 878 40.96 -58.20 -11.30
C VAL A 878 39.53 -57.72 -11.09
N TYR A 879 38.61 -58.14 -11.95
CA TYR A 879 37.17 -57.87 -11.90
C TYR A 879 36.38 -59.01 -11.22
N SER A 880 37.08 -59.91 -10.51
CA SER A 880 36.56 -61.20 -10.02
C SER A 880 36.94 -61.58 -8.57
N GLY A 881 37.44 -60.65 -7.75
CA GLY A 881 37.92 -60.95 -6.39
C GLY A 881 36.82 -61.05 -5.32
N GLY A 882 36.15 -62.21 -5.17
CA GLY A 882 35.06 -62.44 -4.20
C GLY A 882 33.86 -63.15 -4.83
N THR A 883 32.77 -63.44 -4.10
CA THR A 883 31.55 -64.01 -4.74
C THR A 883 30.80 -62.94 -5.54
N GLY A 884 31.31 -62.62 -6.73
CA GLY A 884 30.58 -62.00 -7.83
C GLY A 884 30.68 -60.48 -7.93
N ASN A 885 31.84 -60.00 -8.44
CA ASN A 885 31.99 -58.81 -9.30
C ASN A 885 32.58 -57.54 -8.65
N ASP A 886 33.58 -57.66 -7.78
CA ASP A 886 34.38 -56.51 -7.29
C ASP A 886 35.53 -56.16 -8.24
N VAL A 887 36.00 -54.91 -8.21
CA VAL A 887 37.29 -54.52 -8.81
C VAL A 887 38.35 -54.49 -7.71
N ALA A 888 39.41 -55.28 -7.90
CA ALA A 888 40.56 -55.32 -7.03
C ALA A 888 41.86 -55.13 -7.81
N ILE A 889 42.87 -54.57 -7.15
CA ILE A 889 44.24 -54.45 -7.67
C ILE A 889 45.21 -55.16 -6.75
N THR A 890 46.20 -55.84 -7.30
CA THR A 890 47.21 -56.59 -6.54
C THR A 890 48.61 -56.18 -6.99
N LEU A 891 49.48 -55.81 -6.05
CA LEU A 891 50.89 -55.53 -6.34
C LEU A 891 51.61 -56.84 -6.74
N ILE A 892 52.27 -56.85 -7.92
CA ILE A 892 52.94 -58.02 -8.52
C ILE A 892 54.47 -57.94 -8.58
#